data_AF-A0A6I4NZ55-F1
#
_entry.id   AF-A0A6I4NZ55-F1
#
_cell.length_a   1.000
_cell.length_b   1.000
_cell.length_c   1.000
_cell.angle_alpha   90.00
_cell.angle_beta   90.00
_cell.angle_gamma   90.00
#
_symmetry.space_group_name_H-M   'P 1'
#
loop_
_entity.id
_entity.type
_entity.pdbx_description
1 polymer ?
#
loop_
_entity_poly.entity_id
_entity_poly.type
_entity_poly.pdbx_seq_one_letter_code
_entity_poly.pdbx_strand_id
1 'polypeptide(L)'
;MSGQGATSPADLGDAHILITGATGFVGQAVLERILADHPGTRVSLLVRPKGSVRGSDRLRTLLRKPVFRTWREAVGDAGVEDALERRIRIVEGGLESAVELPGDLDVVIHSASAVSFDPPIDHAFATNVGGAVNLYEALVAAGGDPVVVHVSTCYVGGLSKGPAPEARLEHGVDWRRELAAARGARDGAEQRSREPERLRAFLADARRTHGKQGPQAVAQVCEEARAAWVAADLVDAGRVRAESLGWTDVYTLTKALAERAAEELWGASGHRLSVVRPAIIESALAHPYPGWIDGFKVADPLILAYGRGQLPEFPGVPDSVLDLIPVDHVVNAILAAAARPAEPGEPIYYQVASGASNPLPFHRMFENVQRFFTEHPMPAGEDGHIRVPEWRFPGGRAVERSLERKTRMVERRERLLERFPTTPRRRAALARLRSARSDLETLRDFTLLYRAYVQAEIVFEDTNTRALHASIPEELRADRGFDVTAIDWEDYLQRVHIPAITELTRAFSRRGGATGRASALALPERTDVVAVFDLEGTVVDLNLVGQYLRVRAAGFGWTAWPVALARVVGRLPAYLHAERRDRSEFIRLFLRNYAGITRRRLERIVAGGYTETVRRRTDRSALERIRSHREAGHRVVLVTGSIGLLAEPLVGLFDEVVASEMHERDGTLTGYLERPPIVGEARAAWLRAYAERNGLDLAGSYGYGDSHSDVGWLELVGHPHAVNPDAALAREAVRRRWPVDEWKRGSGAGQVARAVGSTSIREG
;
A
#
# COMPACT_ATOMS: atom_id res chain seq x y z
N MET A 1 -44.78 30.53 38.15
CA MET A 1 -44.11 29.34 38.74
C MET A 1 -44.73 28.11 38.10
N SER A 2 -44.12 27.65 37.01
CA SER A 2 -44.46 26.43 36.29
C SER A 2 -43.14 25.73 36.05
N GLY A 3 -42.97 24.58 36.71
CA GLY A 3 -41.70 23.88 36.83
C GLY A 3 -41.14 23.48 35.47
N GLN A 4 -39.96 24.03 35.14
CA GLN A 4 -39.05 23.42 34.19
C GLN A 4 -38.64 22.07 34.79
N GLY A 5 -39.06 20.97 34.17
CA GLY A 5 -38.51 19.66 34.49
C GLY A 5 -37.01 19.70 34.27
N ALA A 6 -36.24 19.46 35.32
CA ALA A 6 -34.79 19.36 35.22
C ALA A 6 -34.46 18.19 34.28
N THR A 7 -33.99 18.50 33.08
CA THR A 7 -33.38 17.51 32.18
C THR A 7 -32.21 16.87 32.91
N SER A 8 -32.15 15.53 32.93
CA SER A 8 -31.08 14.78 33.57
C SER A 8 -29.71 15.24 33.03
N PRO A 9 -28.66 15.39 33.85
CA PRO A 9 -27.33 15.87 33.42
C PRO A 9 -26.60 14.97 32.42
N ALA A 10 -27.21 13.86 31.99
CA ALA A 10 -26.71 12.94 30.98
C ALA A 10 -27.66 12.79 29.77
N ASP A 11 -28.63 13.69 29.60
CA ASP A 11 -29.60 13.65 28.50
C ASP A 11 -29.45 14.84 27.55
N LEU A 12 -29.38 14.55 26.25
CA LEU A 12 -29.33 15.54 25.18
C LEU A 12 -30.74 15.95 24.68
N GLY A 13 -31.80 15.32 25.20
CA GLY A 13 -33.19 15.68 24.90
C GLY A 13 -33.49 15.70 23.39
N ASP A 14 -34.04 16.81 22.92
CA ASP A 14 -34.41 17.03 21.51
C ASP A 14 -33.36 17.83 20.72
N ALA A 15 -32.12 17.89 21.22
CA ALA A 15 -31.05 18.70 20.63
C ALA A 15 -30.78 18.36 19.15
N HIS A 16 -30.46 19.38 18.37
CA HIS A 16 -29.91 19.26 17.04
C HIS A 16 -28.38 19.24 17.07
N ILE A 17 -27.83 18.06 16.76
CA ILE A 17 -26.41 17.74 16.94
C ILE A 17 -25.72 17.67 15.58
N LEU A 18 -24.67 18.46 15.37
CA LEU A 18 -23.74 18.29 14.25
C LEU A 18 -22.62 17.33 14.65
N ILE A 19 -22.38 16.29 13.86
CA ILE A 19 -21.22 15.39 14.03
C ILE A 19 -20.32 15.50 12.80
N THR A 20 -19.07 15.91 13.02
CA THR A 20 -18.02 15.80 12.00
C THR A 20 -17.20 14.54 12.24
N GLY A 21 -16.72 13.90 11.16
CA GLY A 21 -15.93 12.68 11.30
C GLY A 21 -16.75 11.44 11.67
N ALA A 22 -18.08 11.47 11.46
CA ALA A 22 -19.00 10.37 11.80
C ALA A 22 -18.67 9.02 11.15
N THR A 23 -17.92 9.02 10.04
CA THR A 23 -17.46 7.79 9.38
C THR A 23 -16.19 7.19 10.00
N GLY A 24 -15.54 7.90 10.91
CA GLY A 24 -14.35 7.46 11.65
C GLY A 24 -14.69 6.59 12.86
N PHE A 25 -13.66 6.05 13.51
CA PHE A 25 -13.81 5.07 14.60
C PHE A 25 -14.63 5.58 15.78
N VAL A 26 -14.26 6.74 16.35
CA VAL A 26 -15.00 7.34 17.47
C VAL A 26 -16.33 7.91 16.99
N GLY A 27 -16.32 8.61 15.85
CA GLY A 27 -17.53 9.28 15.32
C GLY A 27 -18.70 8.34 15.05
N GLN A 28 -18.45 7.12 14.57
CA GLN A 28 -19.52 6.14 14.34
C GLN A 28 -20.07 5.57 15.67
N ALA A 29 -19.23 5.43 16.70
CA ALA A 29 -19.66 5.00 18.03
C ALA A 29 -20.47 6.09 18.73
N VAL A 30 -20.06 7.35 18.60
CA VAL A 30 -20.84 8.52 19.06
C VAL A 30 -22.20 8.56 18.36
N LEU A 31 -22.22 8.40 17.02
CA LEU A 31 -23.48 8.36 16.27
C LEU A 31 -24.38 7.21 16.73
N GLU A 32 -23.83 6.01 16.87
CA GLU A 32 -24.58 4.85 17.35
C GLU A 32 -25.19 5.10 18.72
N ARG A 33 -24.40 5.63 19.66
CA ARG A 33 -24.87 5.95 21.01
C ARG A 33 -25.95 7.02 21.01
N ILE A 34 -25.83 8.07 20.21
CA ILE A 34 -26.88 9.09 20.06
C ILE A 34 -28.18 8.49 19.51
N LEU A 35 -28.09 7.60 18.52
CA LEU A 35 -29.26 6.97 17.92
C LEU A 35 -29.96 6.00 18.88
N ALA A 36 -29.20 5.28 19.70
CA ALA A 36 -29.69 4.31 20.67
C ALA A 36 -30.29 4.97 21.93
N ASP A 37 -29.58 5.96 22.49
CA ASP A 37 -29.87 6.45 23.84
C ASP A 37 -30.65 7.76 23.89
N HIS A 38 -30.66 8.53 22.80
CA HIS A 38 -31.28 9.85 22.73
C HIS A 38 -32.25 9.94 21.54
N PRO A 39 -33.39 9.22 21.56
CA PRO A 39 -34.30 9.11 20.42
C PRO A 39 -34.94 10.43 19.96
N GLY A 40 -35.01 11.45 20.83
CA GLY A 40 -35.54 12.78 20.50
C GLY A 40 -34.61 13.66 19.65
N THR A 41 -33.31 13.35 19.61
CA THR A 41 -32.32 14.21 18.93
C THR A 41 -32.46 14.18 17.41
N ARG A 42 -32.16 15.32 16.78
CA ARG A 42 -31.90 15.47 15.34
C ARG A 42 -30.39 15.50 15.12
N VAL A 43 -29.90 14.82 14.09
CA VAL A 43 -28.47 14.68 13.83
C VAL A 43 -28.11 15.16 12.42
N SER A 44 -27.27 16.17 12.32
CA SER A 44 -26.62 16.57 11.07
C SER A 44 -25.24 15.91 10.96
N LEU A 45 -24.99 15.17 9.87
CA LEU A 45 -23.72 14.51 9.62
C LEU A 45 -22.99 15.19 8.46
N LEU A 46 -21.78 15.68 8.73
CA LEU A 46 -20.90 16.16 7.67
C LEU A 46 -20.18 14.99 7.00
N VAL A 47 -20.55 14.69 5.76
CA VAL A 47 -20.02 13.53 5.01
C VAL A 47 -19.48 13.97 3.66
N ARG A 48 -18.20 13.69 3.42
CA ARG A 48 -17.54 13.95 2.14
C ARG A 48 -18.01 12.96 1.05
N PRO A 49 -18.35 13.38 -0.18
CA PRO A 49 -18.59 12.45 -1.28
C PRO A 49 -17.31 11.70 -1.68
N LYS A 50 -17.43 10.51 -2.26
CA LYS A 50 -16.26 9.72 -2.75
C LYS A 50 -16.48 9.29 -4.19
N GLY A 51 -15.80 9.96 -5.13
CA GLY A 51 -16.00 9.72 -6.56
C GLY A 51 -17.45 10.02 -6.96
N SER A 52 -18.13 9.03 -7.54
CA SER A 52 -19.56 9.11 -7.86
C SER A 52 -20.51 8.77 -6.70
N VAL A 53 -19.99 8.37 -5.54
CA VAL A 53 -20.80 7.96 -4.38
C VAL A 53 -21.17 9.17 -3.52
N ARG A 54 -22.49 9.41 -3.39
CA ARG A 54 -23.08 10.49 -2.58
C ARG A 54 -22.96 10.22 -1.08
N GLY A 55 -23.06 11.27 -0.26
CA GLY A 55 -23.02 11.18 1.20
C GLY A 55 -24.13 10.31 1.78
N SER A 56 -25.34 10.37 1.21
CA SER A 56 -26.48 9.52 1.62
C SER A 56 -26.23 8.02 1.40
N ASP A 57 -25.59 7.66 0.28
CA ASP A 57 -25.24 6.27 -0.02
C ASP A 57 -24.10 5.77 0.90
N ARG A 58 -23.17 6.67 1.26
CA ARG A 58 -22.15 6.39 2.29
C ARG A 58 -22.77 6.17 3.67
N LEU A 59 -23.80 6.94 4.05
CA LEU A 59 -24.51 6.76 5.33
C LEU A 59 -25.21 5.39 5.40
N ARG A 60 -25.93 4.99 4.35
CA ARG A 60 -26.56 3.65 4.31
C ARG A 60 -25.53 2.53 4.48
N THR A 61 -24.35 2.71 3.88
CA THR A 61 -23.24 1.76 4.05
C THR A 61 -22.68 1.79 5.48
N LEU A 62 -22.58 2.98 6.08
CA LEU A 62 -22.13 3.18 7.46
C LEU A 62 -23.05 2.46 8.46
N LEU A 63 -24.37 2.64 8.36
CA LEU A 63 -25.35 2.01 9.27
C LEU A 63 -25.38 0.48 9.16
N ARG A 64 -24.84 -0.11 8.08
CA ARG A 64 -24.70 -1.57 7.96
C ARG A 64 -23.48 -2.13 8.70
N LYS A 65 -22.58 -1.27 9.20
CA LYS A 65 -21.40 -1.72 9.94
C LYS A 65 -21.79 -2.40 11.27
N PRO A 66 -20.93 -3.28 11.81
CA PRO A 66 -21.20 -4.01 13.05
C PRO A 66 -21.51 -3.14 14.27
N VAL A 67 -20.98 -1.91 14.34
CA VAL A 67 -21.23 -0.98 15.46
C VAL A 67 -22.72 -0.75 15.67
N PHE A 68 -23.48 -0.59 14.59
CA PHE A 68 -24.92 -0.31 14.62
C PHE A 68 -25.78 -1.58 14.75
N ARG A 69 -25.19 -2.76 14.94
CA ARG A 69 -25.94 -4.03 14.95
C ARG A 69 -27.01 -4.02 16.04
N THR A 70 -26.61 -3.75 17.29
CA THR A 70 -27.49 -3.76 18.45
C THR A 70 -28.65 -2.76 18.27
N TRP A 71 -28.34 -1.53 17.87
CA TRP A 71 -29.34 -0.52 17.57
C TRP A 71 -30.31 -0.96 16.45
N ARG A 72 -29.80 -1.50 15.33
CA ARG A 72 -30.62 -1.96 14.20
C ARG A 72 -31.54 -3.13 14.60
N GLU A 73 -31.06 -4.05 15.41
CA GLU A 73 -31.86 -5.16 15.93
C GLU A 73 -32.97 -4.66 16.85
N ALA A 74 -32.71 -3.61 17.65
CA ALA A 74 -33.69 -3.02 18.55
C ALA A 74 -34.79 -2.24 17.82
N VAL A 75 -34.47 -1.45 16.79
CA VAL A 75 -35.44 -0.59 16.09
C VAL A 75 -36.07 -1.23 14.86
N GLY A 76 -35.47 -2.30 14.33
CA GLY A 76 -35.89 -2.97 13.10
C GLY A 76 -35.71 -2.11 11.84
N ASP A 77 -35.94 -2.70 10.66
CA ASP A 77 -35.71 -2.01 9.38
C ASP A 77 -36.56 -0.73 9.23
N ALA A 78 -37.82 -0.76 9.71
CA ALA A 78 -38.69 0.41 9.68
C ALA A 78 -38.17 1.57 10.55
N GLY A 79 -37.60 1.27 11.72
CA GLY A 79 -36.99 2.28 12.59
C GLY A 79 -35.70 2.86 12.01
N VAL A 80 -34.94 2.06 11.26
CA VAL A 80 -33.75 2.55 10.53
C VAL A 80 -34.14 3.52 9.44
N GLU A 81 -35.16 3.21 8.63
CA GLU A 81 -35.65 4.11 7.58
C GLU A 81 -36.25 5.39 8.19
N ASP A 82 -37.01 5.29 9.29
CA ASP A 82 -37.53 6.48 9.99
C ASP A 82 -36.39 7.39 10.49
N ALA A 83 -35.32 6.81 11.05
CA ALA A 83 -34.14 7.57 11.46
C ALA A 83 -33.44 8.24 10.26
N LEU A 84 -33.34 7.55 9.12
CA LEU A 84 -32.76 8.10 7.89
C LEU A 84 -33.60 9.24 7.29
N GLU A 85 -34.93 9.18 7.40
CA GLU A 85 -35.83 10.18 6.83
C GLU A 85 -36.02 11.40 7.73
N ARG A 86 -36.13 11.19 9.06
CA ARG A 86 -36.60 12.23 9.99
C ARG A 86 -35.56 12.69 10.99
N ARG A 87 -34.60 11.82 11.35
CA ARG A 87 -33.60 12.14 12.40
C ARG A 87 -32.25 12.53 11.84
N ILE A 88 -31.81 11.93 10.73
CA ILE A 88 -30.45 12.13 10.20
C ILE A 88 -30.49 13.00 8.95
N ARG A 89 -29.86 14.17 9.01
CA ARG A 89 -29.62 15.06 7.87
C ARG A 89 -28.17 14.92 7.41
N ILE A 90 -27.95 14.74 6.11
CA ILE A 90 -26.60 14.81 5.53
C ILE A 90 -26.28 16.24 5.13
N VAL A 91 -25.14 16.73 5.58
CA VAL A 91 -24.45 17.90 5.03
C VAL A 91 -23.35 17.37 4.13
N GLU A 92 -23.52 17.45 2.81
CA GLU A 92 -22.49 16.99 1.87
C GLU A 92 -21.37 18.02 1.79
N GLY A 93 -20.17 17.61 2.18
CA GLY A 93 -19.03 18.52 2.24
C GLY A 93 -17.85 17.91 2.97
N GLY A 94 -16.71 18.56 2.84
CA GLY A 94 -15.51 18.27 3.61
C GLY A 94 -15.03 19.55 4.29
N LEU A 95 -14.39 19.41 5.45
CA LEU A 95 -13.81 20.56 6.16
C LEU A 95 -12.56 21.11 5.47
N GLU A 96 -12.12 20.53 4.35
CA GLU A 96 -11.00 21.07 3.56
C GLU A 96 -11.38 22.34 2.77
N SER A 97 -12.68 22.67 2.70
CA SER A 97 -13.23 23.87 2.06
C SER A 97 -14.33 24.50 2.93
N ALA A 98 -14.78 25.70 2.57
CA ALA A 98 -15.94 26.32 3.21
C ALA A 98 -17.17 25.40 3.13
N VAL A 99 -17.91 25.30 4.23
CA VAL A 99 -19.12 24.49 4.35
C VAL A 99 -20.24 25.35 4.93
N GLU A 100 -21.46 25.19 4.42
CA GLU A 100 -22.64 25.81 5.00
C GLU A 100 -23.22 24.87 6.07
N LEU A 101 -23.34 25.38 7.29
CA LEU A 101 -23.87 24.63 8.43
C LEU A 101 -25.30 25.07 8.75
N PRO A 102 -26.14 24.18 9.31
CA PRO A 102 -27.45 24.57 9.81
C PRO A 102 -27.32 25.66 10.89
N GLY A 103 -28.21 26.66 10.87
CA GLY A 103 -28.25 27.72 11.88
C GLY A 103 -28.97 27.35 13.18
N ASP A 104 -29.66 26.21 13.21
CA ASP A 104 -30.45 25.71 14.35
C ASP A 104 -29.72 24.60 15.13
N LEU A 105 -28.38 24.67 15.21
CA LEU A 105 -27.57 23.69 15.95
C LEU A 105 -27.54 24.03 17.44
N ASP A 106 -27.75 23.01 18.28
CA ASP A 106 -27.61 23.11 19.74
C ASP A 106 -26.24 22.59 20.21
N VAL A 107 -25.73 21.55 19.54
CA VAL A 107 -24.47 20.87 19.89
C VAL A 107 -23.66 20.57 18.64
N VAL A 108 -22.34 20.75 18.73
CA VAL A 108 -21.38 20.34 17.70
C VAL A 108 -20.35 19.41 18.32
N ILE A 109 -20.26 18.18 17.82
CA ILE A 109 -19.21 17.23 18.15
C ILE A 109 -18.20 17.21 17.01
N HIS A 110 -17.06 17.85 17.23
CA HIS A 110 -15.98 17.90 16.26
C HIS A 110 -14.97 16.76 16.47
N SER A 111 -15.13 15.67 15.71
CA SER A 111 -14.25 14.50 15.74
C SER A 111 -13.55 14.22 14.40
N ALA A 112 -13.69 15.10 13.41
CA ALA A 112 -12.99 14.94 12.13
C ALA A 112 -11.48 15.21 12.28
N SER A 113 -10.66 14.21 11.96
CA SER A 113 -9.21 14.34 11.96
C SER A 113 -8.56 13.22 11.12
N ALA A 114 -7.41 13.50 10.53
CA ALA A 114 -6.53 12.47 9.99
C ALA A 114 -5.68 11.89 11.13
N VAL A 115 -6.02 10.67 11.57
CA VAL A 115 -5.24 9.92 12.57
C VAL A 115 -4.16 9.11 11.85
N SER A 116 -3.11 9.80 11.44
CA SER A 116 -1.88 9.23 10.88
C SER A 116 -0.71 9.97 11.49
N PHE A 117 0.33 9.26 11.92
CA PHE A 117 1.50 9.87 12.57
C PHE A 117 2.51 10.46 11.57
N ASP A 118 2.54 9.95 10.34
CA ASP A 118 3.44 10.38 9.27
C ASP A 118 2.72 10.80 7.97
N PRO A 119 1.64 11.59 8.00
CA PRO A 119 1.07 12.16 6.79
C PRO A 119 2.01 13.25 6.24
N PRO A 120 2.00 13.48 4.91
CA PRO A 120 2.57 14.69 4.33
C PRO A 120 2.12 15.95 5.09
N ILE A 121 3.06 16.84 5.42
CA ILE A 121 2.79 18.03 6.26
C ILE A 121 1.62 18.87 5.74
N ASP A 122 1.53 19.05 4.43
CA ASP A 122 0.47 19.82 3.77
C ASP A 122 -0.91 19.18 4.00
N HIS A 123 -1.00 17.85 3.89
CA HIS A 123 -2.23 17.11 4.13
C HIS A 123 -2.64 17.11 5.61
N ALA A 124 -1.67 16.95 6.51
CA ALA A 124 -1.88 16.96 7.96
C ALA A 124 -2.48 18.28 8.42
N PHE A 125 -1.86 19.39 8.03
CA PHE A 125 -2.31 20.74 8.38
C PHE A 125 -3.62 21.11 7.71
N ALA A 126 -3.81 20.77 6.43
CA ALA A 126 -5.08 21.05 5.74
C ALA A 126 -6.27 20.34 6.41
N THR A 127 -6.08 19.09 6.85
CA THR A 127 -7.16 18.29 7.44
C THR A 127 -7.44 18.67 8.88
N ASN A 128 -6.41 18.77 9.72
CA ASN A 128 -6.59 18.93 11.16
C ASN A 128 -6.72 20.40 11.56
N VAL A 129 -5.80 21.26 11.12
CA VAL A 129 -5.82 22.69 11.47
C VAL A 129 -6.80 23.43 10.56
N GLY A 130 -6.63 23.30 9.24
CA GLY A 130 -7.52 23.91 8.25
C GLY A 130 -8.97 23.46 8.40
N GLY A 131 -9.19 22.17 8.72
CA GLY A 131 -10.51 21.64 8.96
C GLY A 131 -11.20 22.22 10.19
N ALA A 132 -10.46 22.39 11.30
CA ALA A 132 -10.99 23.06 12.48
C ALA A 132 -11.31 24.53 12.18
N VAL A 133 -10.41 25.25 11.51
CA VAL A 133 -10.60 26.67 11.13
C VAL A 133 -11.86 26.84 10.30
N ASN A 134 -12.02 26.05 9.24
CA ASN A 134 -13.19 26.11 8.37
C ASN A 134 -14.48 25.78 9.12
N LEU A 135 -14.45 24.86 10.09
CA LEU A 135 -15.60 24.57 10.95
C LEU A 135 -15.99 25.80 11.78
N TYR A 136 -15.04 26.39 12.51
CA TYR A 136 -15.34 27.52 13.40
C TYR A 136 -15.76 28.78 12.63
N GLU A 137 -15.14 29.05 11.48
CA GLU A 137 -15.58 30.13 10.58
C GLU A 137 -17.02 29.90 10.07
N ALA A 138 -17.36 28.66 9.73
CA ALA A 138 -18.72 28.30 9.31
C ALA A 138 -19.74 28.40 10.44
N LEU A 139 -19.37 28.06 11.68
CA LEU A 139 -20.23 28.22 12.86
C LEU A 139 -20.51 29.71 13.14
N VAL A 140 -19.47 30.55 13.09
CA VAL A 140 -19.63 32.00 13.22
C VAL A 140 -20.53 32.57 12.12
N ALA A 141 -20.33 32.11 10.87
CA ALA A 141 -21.15 32.54 9.74
C ALA A 141 -22.63 32.09 9.84
N ALA A 142 -22.89 30.92 10.45
CA ALA A 142 -24.24 30.41 10.65
C ALA A 142 -25.04 31.22 11.70
N GLY A 143 -24.36 31.95 12.58
CA GLY A 143 -24.97 32.88 13.54
C GLY A 143 -25.65 32.24 14.76
N GLY A 144 -25.53 30.92 14.93
CA GLY A 144 -25.97 30.20 16.14
C GLY A 144 -24.93 30.25 17.28
N ASP A 145 -25.30 29.74 18.46
CA ASP A 145 -24.42 29.60 19.62
C ASP A 145 -24.42 28.15 20.19
N PRO A 146 -24.08 27.14 19.37
CA PRO A 146 -24.07 25.76 19.83
C PRO A 146 -22.95 25.52 20.86
N VAL A 147 -23.17 24.54 21.74
CA VAL A 147 -22.10 23.97 22.56
C VAL A 147 -21.15 23.19 21.67
N VAL A 148 -19.85 23.48 21.72
CA VAL A 148 -18.86 22.73 20.93
C VAL A 148 -18.05 21.78 21.82
N VAL A 149 -18.07 20.49 21.47
CA VAL A 149 -17.14 19.48 21.99
C VAL A 149 -16.07 19.20 20.92
N HIS A 150 -14.86 19.71 21.14
CA HIS A 150 -13.70 19.51 20.27
C HIS A 150 -12.93 18.26 20.72
N VAL A 151 -12.89 17.22 19.91
CA VAL A 151 -12.13 16.00 20.21
C VAL A 151 -10.68 16.16 19.76
N SER A 152 -9.76 16.10 20.71
CA SER A 152 -8.32 16.25 20.52
C SER A 152 -7.58 14.94 20.88
N THR A 153 -6.46 15.01 21.62
CA THR A 153 -5.68 13.85 22.11
C THR A 153 -4.89 14.26 23.36
N CYS A 154 -4.61 13.36 24.30
CA CYS A 154 -3.78 13.69 25.48
C CYS A 154 -2.36 14.11 25.08
N TYR A 155 -1.86 13.60 23.96
CA TYR A 155 -0.49 13.81 23.50
C TYR A 155 -0.21 15.20 22.88
N VAL A 156 -1.18 16.13 22.91
CA VAL A 156 -0.98 17.51 22.42
C VAL A 156 0.03 18.31 23.23
N GLY A 157 0.39 17.88 24.44
CA GLY A 157 1.41 18.52 25.27
C GLY A 157 2.85 18.33 24.78
N GLY A 158 3.07 17.52 23.74
CA GLY A 158 4.40 17.25 23.18
C GLY A 158 5.26 16.38 24.09
N LEU A 159 6.59 16.53 24.00
CA LEU A 159 7.59 15.76 24.76
C LEU A 159 7.76 16.23 26.22
N SER A 160 6.68 16.69 26.86
CA SER A 160 6.72 17.07 28.27
C SER A 160 7.04 15.85 29.16
N LYS A 161 7.51 16.12 30.39
CA LYS A 161 7.77 15.08 31.39
C LYS A 161 7.05 15.44 32.67
N GLY A 162 6.50 14.43 33.33
CA GLY A 162 5.75 14.57 34.57
C GLY A 162 4.24 14.71 34.37
N PRO A 163 3.53 15.23 35.38
CA PRO A 163 2.09 15.40 35.34
C PRO A 163 1.65 16.39 34.25
N ALA A 164 0.65 16.01 33.47
CA ALA A 164 0.04 16.84 32.44
C ALA A 164 -1.39 17.21 32.90
N PRO A 165 -1.63 18.47 33.30
CA PRO A 165 -2.92 18.89 33.85
C PRO A 165 -3.99 19.09 32.76
N GLU A 166 -5.26 18.97 33.15
CA GLU A 166 -6.42 19.29 32.31
C GLU A 166 -6.59 20.81 32.15
N ALA A 167 -5.74 21.40 31.33
CA ALA A 167 -5.71 22.83 31.11
C ALA A 167 -5.38 23.19 29.65
N ARG A 168 -5.49 24.49 29.38
CA ARG A 168 -4.99 25.13 28.17
C ARG A 168 -3.51 24.83 27.97
N LEU A 169 -3.11 24.57 26.72
CA LEU A 169 -1.70 24.35 26.39
C LEU A 169 -0.91 25.66 26.45
N GLU A 170 0.32 25.60 26.94
CA GLU A 170 1.25 26.73 26.94
C GLU A 170 2.24 26.59 25.78
N HIS A 171 2.02 27.31 24.68
CA HIS A 171 2.98 27.41 23.58
C HIS A 171 2.85 28.74 22.83
N GLY A 172 3.95 29.21 22.23
CA GLY A 172 4.01 30.44 21.43
C GLY A 172 3.85 30.24 19.91
N VAL A 173 3.53 29.03 19.46
CA VAL A 173 3.41 28.70 18.03
C VAL A 173 2.15 29.31 17.41
N ASP A 174 2.31 30.11 16.36
CA ASP A 174 1.23 30.73 15.60
C ASP A 174 0.69 29.75 14.54
N TRP A 175 -0.51 29.21 14.78
CA TRP A 175 -1.14 28.23 13.89
C TRP A 175 -1.41 28.78 12.48
N ARG A 176 -1.62 30.10 12.31
CA ARG A 176 -1.89 30.71 11.00
C ARG A 176 -0.65 30.67 10.12
N ARG A 177 0.51 30.98 10.70
CA ARG A 177 1.81 30.92 10.01
C ARG A 177 2.18 29.49 9.65
N GLU A 178 2.02 28.55 10.58
CA GLU A 178 2.31 27.14 10.30
C GLU A 178 1.38 26.56 9.23
N LEU A 179 0.08 26.89 9.26
CA LEU A 179 -0.87 26.47 8.22
C LEU A 179 -0.50 27.04 6.85
N ALA A 180 -0.12 28.32 6.77
CA ALA A 180 0.32 28.94 5.53
C ALA A 180 1.62 28.29 4.99
N ALA A 181 2.59 28.02 5.87
CA ALA A 181 3.83 27.35 5.50
C ALA A 181 3.60 25.92 5.01
N ALA A 182 2.74 25.16 5.69
CA ALA A 182 2.38 23.79 5.30
C ALA A 182 1.69 23.75 3.93
N ARG A 183 0.80 24.71 3.62
CA ARG A 183 0.17 24.83 2.29
C ARG A 183 1.21 25.05 1.18
N GLY A 184 2.25 25.85 1.44
CA GLY A 184 3.34 26.08 0.49
C GLY A 184 4.39 24.96 0.41
N ALA A 185 4.39 24.00 1.34
CA ALA A 185 5.42 22.96 1.43
C ALA A 185 5.46 22.06 0.18
N ARG A 186 4.29 21.70 -0.36
CA ARG A 186 4.17 20.87 -1.57
C ARG A 186 4.83 21.53 -2.78
N ASP A 187 4.53 22.79 -3.02
CA ASP A 187 5.11 23.53 -4.15
C ASP A 187 6.64 23.63 -4.01
N GLY A 188 7.14 23.84 -2.78
CA GLY A 188 8.57 23.82 -2.48
C GLY A 188 9.22 22.45 -2.74
N ALA A 189 8.60 21.35 -2.31
CA ALA A 189 9.06 20.00 -2.56
C ALA A 189 9.05 19.66 -4.06
N GLU A 190 7.99 20.05 -4.77
CA GLU A 190 7.87 19.91 -6.21
C GLU A 190 8.98 20.65 -6.96
N GLN A 191 9.33 21.87 -6.56
CA GLN A 191 10.46 22.62 -7.13
C GLN A 191 11.80 21.91 -6.89
N ARG A 192 12.11 21.55 -5.63
CA ARG A 192 13.35 20.82 -5.28
C ARG A 192 13.49 19.49 -6.03
N SER A 193 12.39 18.78 -6.23
CA SER A 193 12.40 17.49 -6.94
C SER A 193 12.81 17.60 -8.41
N ARG A 194 12.67 18.80 -9.01
CA ARG A 194 12.98 19.10 -10.41
C ARG A 194 14.34 19.76 -10.61
N GLU A 195 15.12 19.94 -9.55
CA GLU A 195 16.48 20.45 -9.66
C GLU A 195 17.36 19.48 -10.48
N PRO A 196 18.26 19.98 -11.35
CA PRO A 196 19.04 19.13 -12.24
C PRO A 196 19.84 18.03 -11.53
N GLU A 197 20.33 18.30 -10.32
CA GLU A 197 21.10 17.33 -9.52
C GLU A 197 20.24 16.15 -9.08
N ARG A 198 19.02 16.41 -8.59
CA ARG A 198 18.04 15.39 -8.20
C ARG A 198 17.56 14.59 -9.39
N LEU A 199 17.19 15.26 -10.49
CA LEU A 199 16.76 14.59 -11.72
C LEU A 199 17.85 13.69 -12.30
N ARG A 200 19.13 14.11 -12.26
CA ARG A 200 20.25 13.25 -12.68
C ARG A 200 20.38 12.01 -11.81
N ALA A 201 20.15 12.12 -10.50
CA ALA A 201 20.17 10.98 -9.59
C ALA A 201 19.04 9.98 -9.89
N PHE A 202 17.80 10.45 -10.03
CA PHE A 202 16.65 9.60 -10.41
C PHE A 202 16.87 8.93 -11.77
N LEU A 203 17.35 9.69 -12.75
CA LEU A 203 17.64 9.17 -14.09
C LEU A 203 18.77 8.13 -14.09
N ALA A 204 19.81 8.33 -13.28
CA ALA A 204 20.90 7.36 -13.13
C ALA A 204 20.40 6.06 -12.51
N ASP A 205 19.51 6.14 -11.52
CA ASP A 205 18.89 4.98 -10.89
C ASP A 205 17.99 4.22 -11.87
N ALA A 206 17.07 4.94 -12.52
CA ALA A 206 16.14 4.40 -13.51
C ALA A 206 16.87 3.73 -14.69
N ARG A 207 17.96 4.33 -15.19
CA ARG A 207 18.79 3.70 -16.24
C ARG A 207 19.44 2.40 -15.77
N ARG A 208 19.85 2.32 -14.50
CA ARG A 208 20.51 1.14 -13.93
C ARG A 208 19.54 -0.03 -13.77
N THR A 209 18.29 0.25 -13.41
CA THR A 209 17.27 -0.77 -13.10
C THR A 209 16.40 -1.11 -14.31
N HIS A 210 16.02 -0.12 -15.13
CA HIS A 210 15.08 -0.25 -16.25
C HIS A 210 15.65 0.06 -17.63
N GLY A 211 16.96 0.34 -17.77
CA GLY A 211 17.58 0.66 -19.06
C GLY A 211 17.33 -0.38 -20.17
N LYS A 212 17.20 -1.66 -19.80
CA LYS A 212 16.90 -2.76 -20.75
C LYS A 212 15.53 -2.66 -21.42
N GLN A 213 14.58 -1.96 -20.82
CA GLN A 213 13.22 -1.84 -21.34
C GLN A 213 13.12 -0.75 -22.40
N GLY A 214 13.92 0.31 -22.26
CA GLY A 214 14.04 1.40 -23.22
C GLY A 214 13.95 2.78 -22.55
N PRO A 215 14.07 3.87 -23.35
CA PRO A 215 14.09 5.23 -22.83
C PRO A 215 12.75 5.71 -22.23
N GLN A 216 11.60 5.26 -22.74
CA GLN A 216 10.30 5.65 -22.19
C GLN A 216 10.04 4.99 -20.83
N ALA A 217 10.39 3.70 -20.69
CA ALA A 217 10.32 3.01 -19.40
C ALA A 217 11.21 3.69 -18.35
N VAL A 218 12.42 4.10 -18.76
CA VAL A 218 13.32 4.88 -17.89
C VAL A 218 12.71 6.23 -17.50
N ALA A 219 12.06 6.93 -18.43
CA ALA A 219 11.43 8.22 -18.15
C ALA A 219 10.25 8.07 -17.16
N GLN A 220 9.40 7.07 -17.35
CA GLN A 220 8.28 6.79 -16.45
C GLN A 220 8.77 6.45 -15.04
N VAL A 221 9.71 5.51 -14.90
CA VAL A 221 10.26 5.14 -13.58
C VAL A 221 10.97 6.32 -12.91
N CYS A 222 11.63 7.18 -13.69
CA CYS A 222 12.22 8.41 -13.18
C CYS A 222 11.16 9.36 -12.58
N GLU A 223 10.01 9.51 -13.25
CA GLU A 223 8.91 10.35 -12.77
C GLU A 223 8.22 9.74 -11.54
N GLU A 224 8.01 8.42 -11.52
CA GLU A 224 7.49 7.70 -10.35
C GLU A 224 8.42 7.87 -9.14
N ALA A 225 9.74 7.75 -9.33
CA ALA A 225 10.73 7.97 -8.28
C ALA A 225 10.73 9.42 -7.77
N ARG A 226 10.55 10.40 -8.66
CA ARG A 226 10.42 11.82 -8.29
C ARG A 226 9.17 12.06 -7.45
N ALA A 227 8.02 11.54 -7.87
CA ALA A 227 6.76 11.66 -7.14
C ALA A 227 6.84 10.99 -5.74
N ALA A 228 7.45 9.81 -5.66
CA ALA A 228 7.70 9.13 -4.39
C ALA A 228 8.63 9.95 -3.48
N TRP A 229 9.65 10.61 -4.05
CA TRP A 229 10.52 11.51 -3.31
C TRP A 229 9.78 12.72 -2.74
N VAL A 230 8.88 13.36 -3.52
CA VAL A 230 8.05 14.47 -3.03
C VAL A 230 7.19 14.04 -1.84
N ALA A 231 6.56 12.87 -1.94
CA ALA A 231 5.77 12.33 -0.83
C ALA A 231 6.62 12.13 0.43
N ALA A 232 7.82 11.53 0.30
CA ALA A 232 8.73 11.31 1.41
C ALA A 232 9.27 12.61 2.02
N ASP A 233 9.60 13.61 1.19
CA ASP A 233 10.08 14.92 1.62
C ASP A 233 9.02 15.68 2.44
N LEU A 234 7.74 15.58 2.06
CA LEU A 234 6.65 16.19 2.81
C LEU A 234 6.38 15.52 4.16
N VAL A 235 6.57 14.20 4.24
CA VAL A 235 6.48 13.46 5.52
C VAL A 235 7.64 13.86 6.43
N ASP A 236 8.86 13.88 5.91
CA ASP A 236 10.06 14.29 6.65
C ASP A 236 9.95 15.74 7.15
N ALA A 237 9.48 16.67 6.31
CA ALA A 237 9.24 18.04 6.68
C ALA A 237 8.25 18.18 7.86
N GLY A 238 7.18 17.38 7.86
CA GLY A 238 6.21 17.35 8.96
C GLY A 238 6.81 16.82 10.27
N ARG A 239 7.53 15.70 10.17
CA ARG A 239 8.23 15.08 11.31
C ARG A 239 9.24 16.04 11.94
N VAL A 240 10.17 16.54 11.13
CA VAL A 240 11.24 17.45 11.60
C VAL A 240 10.63 18.74 12.15
N ARG A 241 9.56 19.26 11.55
CA ARG A 241 8.91 20.47 12.05
C ARG A 241 8.29 20.25 13.43
N ALA A 242 7.57 19.15 13.64
CA ALA A 242 7.00 18.80 14.93
C ALA A 242 8.08 18.64 16.00
N GLU A 243 9.12 17.85 15.73
CA GLU A 243 10.24 17.65 16.65
C GLU A 243 10.96 18.98 16.97
N SER A 244 11.16 19.86 15.98
CA SER A 244 11.80 21.17 16.18
C SER A 244 11.02 22.11 17.11
N LEU A 245 9.72 21.87 17.24
CA LEU A 245 8.81 22.65 18.08
C LEU A 245 8.53 21.97 19.43
N GLY A 246 9.04 20.75 19.65
CA GLY A 246 8.85 20.00 20.89
C GLY A 246 7.69 19.00 20.89
N TRP A 247 7.03 18.78 19.74
CA TRP A 247 6.00 17.75 19.58
C TRP A 247 6.59 16.42 19.10
N THR A 248 5.92 15.32 19.40
CA THR A 248 6.39 13.97 19.07
C THR A 248 6.30 13.68 17.57
N ASP A 249 5.27 14.21 16.93
CA ASP A 249 4.94 13.97 15.52
C ASP A 249 4.00 15.06 15.00
N VAL A 250 3.75 15.04 13.68
CA VAL A 250 2.91 16.05 13.01
C VAL A 250 1.43 15.94 13.44
N TYR A 251 0.99 14.77 13.89
CA TYR A 251 -0.39 14.59 14.36
C TYR A 251 -0.64 15.35 15.66
N THR A 252 0.21 15.15 16.66
CA THR A 252 0.11 15.85 17.96
C THR A 252 0.28 17.35 17.81
N LEU A 253 1.20 17.80 16.95
CA LEU A 253 1.37 19.22 16.60
C LEU A 253 0.08 19.79 16.01
N THR A 254 -0.47 19.16 14.97
CA THR A 254 -1.65 19.71 14.29
C THR A 254 -2.91 19.68 15.16
N LYS A 255 -3.03 18.71 16.08
CA LYS A 255 -4.08 18.71 17.11
C LYS A 255 -3.93 19.85 18.11
N ALA A 256 -2.72 20.11 18.62
CA ALA A 256 -2.46 21.23 19.51
C ALA A 256 -2.80 22.58 18.85
N LEU A 257 -2.43 22.74 17.57
CA LEU A 257 -2.77 23.94 16.81
C LEU A 257 -4.26 24.06 16.49
N ALA A 258 -4.97 22.94 16.30
CA ALA A 258 -6.42 22.93 16.15
C ALA A 258 -7.15 23.33 17.44
N GLU A 259 -6.65 22.91 18.62
CA GLU A 259 -7.14 23.40 19.91
C GLU A 259 -6.95 24.91 20.02
N ARG A 260 -5.76 25.43 19.66
CA ARG A 260 -5.52 26.88 19.65
C ARG A 260 -6.47 27.63 18.73
N ALA A 261 -6.75 27.10 17.54
CA ALA A 261 -7.71 27.69 16.62
C ALA A 261 -9.13 27.68 17.20
N ALA A 262 -9.55 26.60 17.87
CA ALA A 262 -10.84 26.52 18.55
C ALA A 262 -10.97 27.56 19.68
N GLU A 263 -9.92 27.70 20.49
CA GLU A 263 -9.87 28.70 21.56
C GLU A 263 -9.97 30.11 21.01
N GLU A 264 -9.21 30.46 19.97
CA GLU A 264 -9.15 31.82 19.44
C GLU A 264 -10.38 32.21 18.63
N LEU A 265 -10.93 31.30 17.82
CA LEU A 265 -12.04 31.60 16.92
C LEU A 265 -13.40 31.47 17.61
N TRP A 266 -13.52 30.59 18.61
CA TRP A 266 -14.80 30.27 19.26
C TRP A 266 -14.81 30.65 20.74
N GLY A 267 -13.92 30.05 21.54
CA GLY A 267 -13.89 30.27 22.99
C GLY A 267 -13.72 31.74 23.36
N ALA A 268 -12.67 32.39 22.85
CA ALA A 268 -12.34 33.80 23.12
C ALA A 268 -13.40 34.79 22.59
N SER A 269 -14.28 34.35 21.68
CA SER A 269 -15.42 35.11 21.19
C SER A 269 -16.64 35.03 22.12
N GLY A 270 -16.52 34.38 23.28
CA GLY A 270 -17.56 34.26 24.29
C GLY A 270 -18.48 33.05 24.11
N HIS A 271 -18.11 32.07 23.28
CA HIS A 271 -18.90 30.86 23.07
C HIS A 271 -18.48 29.71 24.00
N ARG A 272 -19.32 28.67 24.08
CA ARG A 272 -19.09 27.49 24.95
C ARG A 272 -18.23 26.45 24.23
N LEU A 273 -17.07 26.12 24.81
CA LEU A 273 -16.10 25.17 24.25
C LEU A 273 -15.65 24.16 25.30
N SER A 274 -15.81 22.88 25.01
CA SER A 274 -15.19 21.77 25.75
C SER A 274 -14.17 21.06 24.86
N VAL A 275 -12.98 20.80 25.37
CA VAL A 275 -11.94 20.03 24.68
C VAL A 275 -11.81 18.66 25.34
N VAL A 276 -12.12 17.59 24.61
CA VAL A 276 -11.98 16.21 25.08
C VAL A 276 -10.73 15.61 24.46
N ARG A 277 -9.75 15.28 25.29
CA ARG A 277 -8.45 14.69 24.95
C ARG A 277 -8.46 13.21 25.35
N PRO A 278 -8.79 12.29 24.44
CA PRO A 278 -8.60 10.87 24.70
C PRO A 278 -7.12 10.47 24.59
N ALA A 279 -6.73 9.44 25.33
CA ALA A 279 -5.47 8.73 25.13
C ALA A 279 -5.55 7.73 23.95
N ILE A 280 -4.74 6.66 23.95
CA ILE A 280 -4.78 5.65 22.89
C ILE A 280 -6.10 4.87 22.98
N ILE A 281 -6.99 5.14 22.03
CA ILE A 281 -8.33 4.55 22.01
C ILE A 281 -8.28 3.13 21.45
N GLU A 282 -8.71 2.17 22.25
CA GLU A 282 -8.79 0.76 21.87
C GLU A 282 -10.24 0.25 21.85
N SER A 283 -10.41 -1.07 21.72
CA SER A 283 -11.73 -1.72 21.62
C SER A 283 -12.70 -1.33 22.75
N ALA A 284 -13.99 -1.43 22.48
CA ALA A 284 -15.00 -1.22 23.52
C ALA A 284 -14.85 -2.21 24.68
N LEU A 285 -14.97 -1.72 25.91
CA LEU A 285 -15.05 -2.57 27.09
C LEU A 285 -16.42 -3.23 27.18
N ALA A 286 -17.49 -2.46 27.00
CA ALA A 286 -18.86 -2.91 27.12
C ALA A 286 -19.73 -2.55 25.89
N HIS A 287 -19.75 -1.29 25.45
CA HIS A 287 -20.71 -0.81 24.43
C HIS A 287 -20.03 -0.43 23.10
N PRO A 288 -20.56 -0.78 21.91
CA PRO A 288 -21.84 -1.46 21.64
C PRO A 288 -21.83 -2.96 21.95
N TYR A 289 -20.64 -3.55 22.05
CA TYR A 289 -20.41 -4.88 22.60
C TYR A 289 -18.91 -5.02 22.94
N PRO A 290 -18.53 -5.87 23.91
CA PRO A 290 -17.14 -6.07 24.28
C PRO A 290 -16.26 -6.47 23.09
N GLY A 291 -15.13 -5.79 22.92
CA GLY A 291 -14.16 -6.07 21.86
C GLY A 291 -14.50 -5.40 20.53
N TRP A 292 -15.56 -4.59 20.44
CA TRP A 292 -15.86 -3.86 19.22
C TRP A 292 -14.72 -2.89 18.87
N ILE A 293 -14.18 -3.03 17.66
CA ILE A 293 -13.11 -2.19 17.11
C ILE A 293 -13.26 -2.09 15.59
N ASP A 294 -13.02 -0.92 15.01
CA ASP A 294 -13.11 -0.73 13.54
C ASP A 294 -11.74 -0.55 12.91
N GLY A 295 -11.18 -1.66 12.43
CA GLY A 295 -9.81 -1.72 11.90
C GLY A 295 -8.74 -1.66 12.98
N PHE A 296 -7.48 -1.82 12.58
CA PHE A 296 -6.36 -1.80 13.51
C PHE A 296 -6.08 -0.39 14.05
N LYS A 297 -5.85 -0.30 15.36
CA LYS A 297 -5.51 0.91 16.10
C LYS A 297 -4.01 1.01 16.33
N VAL A 298 -3.62 1.93 17.21
CA VAL A 298 -2.23 2.26 17.43
C VAL A 298 -1.52 1.05 18.06
N ALA A 299 -2.07 0.38 19.08
CA ALA A 299 -1.37 -0.76 19.69
C ALA A 299 -1.43 -2.06 18.85
N ASP A 300 -2.52 -2.32 18.12
CA ASP A 300 -2.78 -3.63 17.50
C ASP A 300 -1.68 -4.14 16.55
N PRO A 301 -1.11 -3.34 15.63
CA PRO A 301 -0.04 -3.79 14.75
C PRO A 301 1.18 -4.29 15.52
N LEU A 302 1.50 -3.64 16.65
CA LEU A 302 2.60 -4.04 17.53
C LEU A 302 2.28 -5.36 18.25
N ILE A 303 1.08 -5.48 18.81
CA ILE A 303 0.62 -6.71 19.48
C ILE A 303 0.64 -7.90 18.52
N LEU A 304 0.12 -7.71 17.30
CA LEU A 304 0.07 -8.77 16.29
C LEU A 304 1.44 -9.09 15.71
N ALA A 305 2.32 -8.11 15.50
CA ALA A 305 3.69 -8.34 15.06
C ALA A 305 4.47 -9.15 16.11
N TYR A 306 4.21 -8.93 17.41
CA TYR A 306 4.78 -9.73 18.48
C TYR A 306 4.24 -11.17 18.44
N GLY A 307 2.92 -11.34 18.32
CA GLY A 307 2.28 -12.66 18.17
C GLY A 307 2.75 -13.45 16.94
N ARG A 308 3.17 -12.74 15.87
CA ARG A 308 3.82 -13.33 14.68
C ARG A 308 5.32 -13.60 14.84
N GLY A 309 5.91 -13.33 16.01
CA GLY A 309 7.34 -13.50 16.26
C GLY A 309 8.23 -12.53 15.48
N GLN A 310 7.66 -11.46 14.93
CA GLN A 310 8.39 -10.48 14.11
C GLN A 310 9.17 -9.47 14.96
N LEU A 311 8.81 -9.32 16.24
CA LEU A 311 9.45 -8.40 17.20
C LEU A 311 10.30 -9.16 18.23
N PRO A 312 11.56 -9.53 17.92
CA PRO A 312 12.44 -10.18 18.88
C PRO A 312 12.87 -9.27 20.02
N GLU A 313 12.94 -7.96 19.79
CA GLU A 313 13.34 -6.93 20.75
C GLU A 313 12.51 -5.66 20.48
N PHE A 314 12.23 -4.86 21.52
CA PHE A 314 11.51 -3.59 21.39
C PHE A 314 12.11 -2.49 22.29
N PRO A 315 12.29 -1.25 21.79
CA PRO A 315 12.93 -0.17 22.53
C PRO A 315 11.94 0.65 23.37
N GLY A 316 11.32 0.01 24.37
CA GLY A 316 10.45 0.67 25.35
C GLY A 316 11.15 0.88 26.69
N VAL A 317 10.68 1.88 27.46
CA VAL A 317 11.01 2.00 28.89
C VAL A 317 9.99 1.15 29.65
N PRO A 318 10.39 0.06 30.34
CA PRO A 318 9.46 -0.88 30.95
C PRO A 318 8.55 -0.25 32.01
N ASP A 319 9.04 0.82 32.65
CA ASP A 319 8.35 1.52 33.73
C ASP A 319 7.47 2.69 33.23
N SER A 320 7.50 3.00 31.92
CA SER A 320 6.62 4.03 31.34
C SER A 320 5.16 3.57 31.39
N VAL A 321 4.27 4.52 31.67
CA VAL A 321 2.83 4.30 31.66
C VAL A 321 2.34 4.37 30.22
N LEU A 322 1.61 3.34 29.78
CA LEU A 322 0.93 3.31 28.50
C LEU A 322 -0.55 3.62 28.72
N ASP A 323 -0.97 4.83 28.34
CA ASP A 323 -2.36 5.25 28.43
C ASP A 323 -3.22 4.65 27.32
N LEU A 324 -3.91 3.56 27.64
CA LEU A 324 -4.98 2.98 26.83
C LEU A 324 -6.34 3.42 27.37
N ILE A 325 -7.32 3.58 26.50
CA ILE A 325 -8.71 3.88 26.91
C ILE A 325 -9.72 3.14 26.03
N PRO A 326 -10.72 2.46 26.59
CA PRO A 326 -11.82 1.88 25.81
C PRO A 326 -12.65 2.95 25.08
N VAL A 327 -13.03 2.69 23.83
CA VAL A 327 -13.77 3.67 23.01
C VAL A 327 -15.12 4.09 23.61
N ASP A 328 -15.79 3.21 24.33
CA ASP A 328 -17.06 3.50 25.02
C ASP A 328 -16.89 4.52 26.14
N HIS A 329 -15.77 4.50 26.87
CA HIS A 329 -15.48 5.53 27.87
C HIS A 329 -15.28 6.91 27.21
N VAL A 330 -14.60 6.93 26.06
CA VAL A 330 -14.41 8.17 25.28
C VAL A 330 -15.75 8.70 24.76
N VAL A 331 -16.61 7.83 24.22
CA VAL A 331 -17.95 8.20 23.73
C VAL A 331 -18.79 8.77 24.87
N ASN A 332 -18.84 8.08 26.02
CA ASN A 332 -19.61 8.54 27.17
C ASN A 332 -19.10 9.88 27.71
N ALA A 333 -17.78 10.10 27.75
CA ALA A 333 -17.21 11.38 28.13
C ALA A 333 -17.55 12.51 27.15
N ILE A 334 -17.55 12.25 25.84
CA ILE A 334 -17.97 13.22 24.81
C ILE A 334 -19.44 13.63 25.01
N LEU A 335 -20.33 12.66 25.22
CA LEU A 335 -21.76 12.93 25.42
C LEU A 335 -22.03 13.65 26.73
N ALA A 336 -21.33 13.28 27.81
CA ALA A 336 -21.41 13.98 29.08
C ALA A 336 -20.92 15.44 28.96
N ALA A 337 -19.82 15.69 28.25
CA ALA A 337 -19.33 17.04 27.99
C ALA A 337 -20.30 17.86 27.12
N ALA A 338 -21.02 17.23 26.19
CA ALA A 338 -22.06 17.88 25.41
C ALA A 338 -23.29 18.25 26.27
N ALA A 339 -23.71 17.37 27.18
CA ALA A 339 -24.83 17.61 28.09
C ALA A 339 -24.49 18.61 29.22
N ARG A 340 -23.21 18.80 29.52
CA ARG A 340 -22.68 19.69 30.57
C ARG A 340 -21.74 20.74 29.96
N PRO A 341 -22.29 21.76 29.30
CA PRO A 341 -21.49 22.72 28.57
C PRO A 341 -20.60 23.55 29.51
N ALA A 342 -19.45 23.97 28.98
CA ALA A 342 -18.58 24.95 29.62
C ALA A 342 -19.27 26.31 29.77
N GLU A 343 -18.78 27.12 30.70
CA GLU A 343 -19.21 28.52 30.81
C GLU A 343 -18.76 29.31 29.55
N PRO A 344 -19.57 30.28 29.08
CA PRO A 344 -19.23 31.08 27.90
C PRO A 344 -17.89 31.82 28.08
N GLY A 345 -16.96 31.65 27.13
CA GLY A 345 -15.65 32.30 27.21
C GLY A 345 -14.61 31.59 28.07
N GLU A 346 -14.99 30.52 28.77
CA GLU A 346 -14.12 29.75 29.66
C GLU A 346 -14.02 28.30 29.21
N PRO A 347 -13.14 27.96 28.24
CA PRO A 347 -12.98 26.60 27.76
C PRO A 347 -12.60 25.63 28.89
N ILE A 348 -13.23 24.46 28.91
CA ILE A 348 -12.90 23.36 29.82
C ILE A 348 -12.21 22.22 29.08
N TYR A 349 -11.31 21.52 29.77
CA TYR A 349 -10.48 20.46 29.21
C TYR A 349 -10.70 19.17 29.99
N TYR A 350 -10.88 18.07 29.26
CA TYR A 350 -11.08 16.72 29.81
C TYR A 350 -10.05 15.78 29.22
N GLN A 351 -9.26 15.11 30.06
CA GLN A 351 -8.33 14.06 29.66
C GLN A 351 -8.95 12.69 29.96
N VAL A 352 -9.38 12.00 28.91
CA VAL A 352 -9.90 10.63 29.00
C VAL A 352 -8.72 9.67 28.87
N ALA A 353 -8.03 9.49 29.98
CA ALA A 353 -6.79 8.73 30.11
C ALA A 353 -6.80 7.93 31.41
N SER A 354 -5.93 6.92 31.52
CA SER A 354 -5.87 6.05 32.70
C SER A 354 -4.64 6.31 33.57
N GLY A 355 -3.64 7.04 33.10
CA GLY A 355 -2.30 7.03 33.66
C GLY A 355 -2.19 7.55 35.09
N ALA A 356 -2.98 8.56 35.46
CA ALA A 356 -3.02 9.06 36.84
C ALA A 356 -3.82 8.16 37.79
N SER A 357 -4.99 7.67 37.36
CA SER A 357 -5.97 7.00 38.24
C SER A 357 -5.92 5.47 38.20
N ASN A 358 -5.49 4.86 37.10
CA ASN A 358 -5.37 3.42 36.89
C ASN A 358 -4.22 3.07 35.92
N PRO A 359 -2.95 3.31 36.32
CA PRO A 359 -1.80 3.20 35.44
C PRO A 359 -1.61 1.78 34.90
N LEU A 360 -1.29 1.68 33.61
CA LEU A 360 -0.84 0.45 32.95
C LEU A 360 0.63 0.59 32.55
N PRO A 361 1.58 0.15 33.38
CA PRO A 361 2.99 0.13 33.01
C PRO A 361 3.25 -0.76 31.79
N PHE A 362 4.18 -0.37 30.92
CA PHE A 362 4.46 -1.08 29.68
C PHE A 362 4.88 -2.55 29.92
N HIS A 363 5.63 -2.85 30.99
CA HIS A 363 5.97 -4.22 31.34
C HIS A 363 4.73 -5.08 31.65
N ARG A 364 3.70 -4.54 32.31
CA ARG A 364 2.43 -5.25 32.58
C ARG A 364 1.63 -5.51 31.32
N MET A 365 1.59 -4.52 30.41
CA MET A 365 1.00 -4.70 29.08
C MET A 365 1.73 -5.82 28.32
N PHE A 366 3.06 -5.80 28.32
CA PHE A 366 3.87 -6.82 27.68
C PHE A 366 3.66 -8.22 28.28
N GLU A 367 3.64 -8.36 29.61
CA GLU A 367 3.36 -9.63 30.30
C GLU A 367 2.01 -10.22 29.84
N ASN A 368 0.98 -9.38 29.73
CA ASN A 368 -0.34 -9.80 29.25
C ASN A 368 -0.29 -10.29 27.79
N VAL A 369 0.34 -9.52 26.90
CA VAL A 369 0.48 -9.89 25.48
C VAL A 369 1.28 -11.19 25.33
N GLN A 370 2.38 -11.31 26.07
CA GLN A 370 3.24 -12.50 26.08
C GLN A 370 2.48 -13.73 26.55
N ARG A 371 1.77 -13.63 27.69
CA ARG A 371 0.98 -14.73 28.22
C ARG A 371 -0.08 -15.19 27.22
N PHE A 372 -0.84 -14.24 26.64
CA PHE A 372 -1.89 -14.56 25.68
C PHE A 372 -1.35 -15.38 24.50
N PHE A 373 -0.27 -14.93 23.85
CA PHE A 373 0.30 -15.63 22.69
C PHE A 373 1.12 -16.88 23.05
N THR A 374 1.50 -17.04 24.31
CA THR A 374 2.08 -18.29 24.80
C THR A 374 0.99 -19.36 24.93
N GLU A 375 -0.18 -19.00 25.44
CA GLU A 375 -1.34 -19.90 25.59
C GLU A 375 -2.09 -20.13 24.27
N HIS A 376 -2.13 -19.12 23.40
CA HIS A 376 -2.85 -19.11 22.12
C HIS A 376 -1.91 -18.80 20.95
N PRO A 377 -0.91 -19.66 20.66
CA PRO A 377 0.11 -19.35 19.69
C PRO A 377 -0.44 -19.27 18.26
N MET A 378 0.04 -18.28 17.50
CA MET A 378 -0.33 -18.12 16.10
C MET A 378 0.23 -19.27 15.24
N PRO A 379 -0.44 -19.67 14.15
CA PRO A 379 0.03 -20.73 13.27
C PRO A 379 1.28 -20.33 12.47
N ALA A 380 2.23 -21.26 12.34
CA ALA A 380 3.45 -21.16 11.56
C ALA A 380 3.47 -22.24 10.46
N GLY A 381 2.72 -22.02 9.37
CA GLY A 381 2.58 -23.00 8.27
C GLY A 381 1.54 -24.09 8.56
N GLU A 382 1.66 -25.24 7.88
CA GLU A 382 0.63 -26.31 7.94
C GLU A 382 0.57 -27.01 9.31
N ASP A 383 1.70 -27.18 10.02
CA ASP A 383 1.76 -27.96 11.28
C ASP A 383 2.55 -27.27 12.43
N GLY A 384 2.89 -25.99 12.29
CA GLY A 384 3.73 -25.26 13.24
C GLY A 384 2.99 -24.22 14.07
N HIS A 385 3.54 -23.86 15.22
CA HIS A 385 3.11 -22.73 16.03
C HIS A 385 4.28 -21.75 16.25
N ILE A 386 3.98 -20.46 16.24
CA ILE A 386 4.97 -19.41 16.51
C ILE A 386 5.27 -19.39 18.00
N ARG A 387 6.55 -19.52 18.36
CA ARG A 387 7.03 -19.31 19.72
C ARG A 387 7.42 -17.84 19.89
N VAL A 388 6.67 -17.11 20.70
CA VAL A 388 6.95 -15.69 20.97
C VAL A 388 8.21 -15.50 21.82
N PRO A 389 8.99 -14.42 21.58
CA PRO A 389 10.23 -14.15 22.29
C PRO A 389 9.99 -13.55 23.69
N GLU A 390 10.91 -13.80 24.62
CA GLU A 390 11.01 -13.04 25.88
C GLU A 390 11.77 -11.74 25.65
N TRP A 391 11.18 -10.59 25.98
CA TRP A 391 11.85 -9.30 25.87
C TRP A 391 12.66 -9.01 27.13
N ARG A 392 13.87 -8.48 26.94
CA ARG A 392 14.76 -7.98 28.01
C ARG A 392 14.88 -6.45 28.01
N PHE A 393 13.98 -5.76 27.30
CA PHE A 393 13.96 -4.29 27.12
C PHE A 393 15.35 -3.64 26.96
N PRO A 394 16.15 -4.05 25.96
CA PRO A 394 17.43 -3.39 25.71
C PRO A 394 17.20 -1.91 25.34
N GLY A 395 17.98 -0.99 25.93
CA GLY A 395 17.80 0.45 25.70
C GLY A 395 17.82 0.83 24.21
N GLY A 396 17.05 1.86 23.82
CA GLY A 396 16.72 2.14 22.41
C GLY A 396 17.89 2.22 21.44
N ARG A 397 19.03 2.79 21.85
CA ARG A 397 20.26 2.88 21.04
C ARG A 397 20.89 1.52 20.72
N ALA A 398 20.65 0.49 21.53
CA ALA A 398 21.17 -0.86 21.28
C ALA A 398 20.34 -1.56 20.20
N VAL A 399 19.01 -1.44 20.27
CA VAL A 399 18.06 -1.97 19.26
C VAL A 399 18.33 -1.33 17.90
N GLU A 400 18.44 0.00 17.84
CA GLU A 400 18.69 0.72 16.59
C GLU A 400 20.02 0.29 15.93
N ARG A 401 21.11 0.19 16.71
CA ARG A 401 22.40 -0.32 16.20
C ARG A 401 22.32 -1.77 15.73
N SER A 402 21.51 -2.61 16.39
CA SER A 402 21.28 -4.01 15.99
C SER A 402 20.54 -4.10 14.66
N LEU A 403 19.46 -3.33 14.50
CA LEU A 403 18.67 -3.24 13.27
C LEU A 403 19.54 -2.75 12.11
N GLU A 404 20.29 -1.65 12.27
CA GLU A 404 21.19 -1.15 11.23
C GLU A 404 22.23 -2.19 10.77
N ARG A 405 22.83 -2.93 11.73
CA ARG A 405 23.81 -3.98 11.42
C ARG A 405 23.17 -5.12 10.62
N LYS A 406 21.97 -5.56 11.01
CA LYS A 406 21.21 -6.62 10.32
C LYS A 406 20.81 -6.17 8.91
N THR A 407 20.29 -4.95 8.75
CA THR A 407 19.90 -4.40 7.44
C THR A 407 21.10 -4.32 6.50
N ARG A 408 22.23 -3.75 6.95
CA ARG A 408 23.46 -3.69 6.14
C ARG A 408 23.97 -5.08 5.74
N MET A 409 23.82 -6.09 6.60
CA MET A 409 24.20 -7.46 6.29
C MET A 409 23.30 -8.06 5.20
N VAL A 410 21.98 -7.90 5.31
CA VAL A 410 21.01 -8.39 4.32
C VAL A 410 21.25 -7.74 2.96
N GLU A 411 21.42 -6.42 2.91
CA GLU A 411 21.72 -5.68 1.67
C GLU A 411 23.03 -6.11 1.02
N ARG A 412 24.07 -6.39 1.82
CA ARG A 412 25.35 -6.90 1.30
C ARG A 412 25.18 -8.29 0.68
N ARG A 413 24.42 -9.18 1.34
CA ARG A 413 24.15 -10.54 0.84
C ARG A 413 23.28 -10.52 -0.42
N GLU A 414 22.26 -9.66 -0.46
CA GLU A 414 21.42 -9.45 -1.64
C GLU A 414 22.27 -8.99 -2.83
N ARG A 415 23.04 -7.90 -2.67
CA ARG A 415 23.97 -7.40 -3.70
C ARG A 415 24.98 -8.43 -4.18
N LEU A 416 25.45 -9.31 -3.30
CA LEU A 416 26.37 -10.39 -3.66
C LEU A 416 25.68 -11.46 -4.50
N LEU A 417 24.47 -11.88 -4.13
CA LEU A 417 23.72 -12.92 -4.85
C LEU A 417 23.25 -12.46 -6.24
N GLU A 418 22.94 -11.18 -6.40
CA GLU A 418 22.54 -10.59 -7.68
C GLU A 418 23.68 -10.54 -8.73
N ARG A 419 24.94 -10.69 -8.31
CA ARG A 419 26.09 -10.69 -9.22
C ARG A 419 26.30 -12.00 -9.97
N PHE A 420 25.59 -13.07 -9.61
CA PHE A 420 25.77 -14.40 -10.18
C PHE A 420 24.54 -14.89 -10.97
N PRO A 421 24.70 -15.84 -11.90
CA PRO A 421 23.57 -16.41 -12.65
C PRO A 421 22.51 -17.03 -11.73
N THR A 422 21.23 -16.82 -12.05
CA THR A 422 20.10 -17.27 -11.23
C THR A 422 19.82 -18.76 -11.41
N THR A 423 19.85 -19.49 -10.29
CA THR A 423 19.39 -20.88 -10.16
C THR A 423 18.15 -20.94 -9.27
N PRO A 424 17.30 -21.99 -9.35
CA PRO A 424 16.11 -22.12 -8.49
C PRO A 424 16.40 -21.96 -6.99
N ARG A 425 17.51 -22.54 -6.51
CA ARG A 425 17.97 -22.39 -5.11
C ARG A 425 18.32 -20.94 -4.75
N ARG A 426 18.94 -20.19 -5.67
CA ARG A 426 19.24 -18.76 -5.47
C ARG A 426 17.99 -17.89 -5.52
N ARG A 427 17.01 -18.20 -6.38
CA ARG A 427 15.72 -17.49 -6.39
C ARG A 427 15.04 -17.61 -5.02
N ALA A 428 15.00 -18.82 -4.45
CA ALA A 428 14.47 -19.04 -3.10
C ALA A 428 15.26 -18.30 -2.01
N ALA A 429 16.60 -18.30 -2.08
CA ALA A 429 17.43 -17.57 -1.13
C ALA A 429 17.24 -16.03 -1.21
N LEU A 430 17.11 -15.50 -2.43
CA LEU A 430 16.88 -14.08 -2.66
C LEU A 430 15.49 -13.64 -2.18
N ALA A 431 14.46 -14.48 -2.38
CA ALA A 431 13.13 -14.26 -1.83
C ALA A 431 13.16 -14.20 -0.29
N ARG A 432 13.89 -15.11 0.37
CA ARG A 432 14.07 -15.09 1.83
C ARG A 432 14.77 -13.82 2.32
N LEU A 433 15.82 -13.38 1.64
CA LEU A 433 16.52 -12.14 2.01
C LEU A 433 15.64 -10.90 1.84
N ARG A 434 14.80 -10.87 0.80
CA ARG A 434 13.84 -9.77 0.60
C ARG A 434 12.76 -9.74 1.66
N SER A 435 12.24 -10.91 2.03
CA SER A 435 11.33 -11.02 3.18
C SER A 435 12.01 -10.48 4.44
N ALA A 436 13.22 -10.94 4.75
CA ALA A 436 13.96 -10.48 5.92
C ALA A 436 14.27 -8.98 5.90
N ARG A 437 14.52 -8.40 4.72
CA ARG A 437 14.69 -6.96 4.54
C ARG A 437 13.39 -6.22 4.86
N SER A 438 12.28 -6.66 4.27
CA SER A 438 10.96 -6.10 4.53
C SER A 438 10.60 -6.19 6.02
N ASP A 439 10.90 -7.31 6.67
CA ASP A 439 10.67 -7.50 8.11
C ASP A 439 11.50 -6.51 8.94
N LEU A 440 12.78 -6.29 8.57
CA LEU A 440 13.65 -5.31 9.25
C LEU A 440 13.20 -3.86 9.02
N GLU A 441 12.69 -3.53 7.82
CA GLU A 441 12.11 -2.22 7.51
C GLU A 441 10.85 -1.99 8.36
N THR A 442 9.92 -2.95 8.39
CA THR A 442 8.73 -2.91 9.26
C THR A 442 9.09 -2.76 10.74
N LEU A 443 10.12 -3.49 11.22
CA LEU A 443 10.61 -3.36 12.60
C LEU A 443 11.15 -1.97 12.92
N ARG A 444 11.87 -1.36 11.97
CA ARG A 444 12.39 0.00 12.11
C ARG A 444 11.24 1.01 12.14
N ASP A 445 10.27 0.86 11.26
CA ASP A 445 9.11 1.75 11.18
C ASP A 445 8.31 1.70 12.48
N PHE A 446 8.04 0.51 13.01
CA PHE A 446 7.42 0.36 14.33
C PHE A 446 8.26 1.00 15.44
N THR A 447 9.56 0.73 15.46
CA THR A 447 10.46 1.33 16.46
C THR A 447 10.38 2.86 16.42
N LEU A 448 10.41 3.48 15.25
CA LEU A 448 10.35 4.94 15.11
C LEU A 448 8.98 5.50 15.48
N LEU A 449 7.91 4.84 15.04
CA LEU A 449 6.54 5.28 15.24
C LEU A 449 6.13 5.27 16.72
N TYR A 450 6.49 4.22 17.44
CA TYR A 450 6.06 4.02 18.82
C TYR A 450 7.05 4.58 19.85
N ARG A 451 8.27 4.96 19.45
CA ARG A 451 9.32 5.46 20.36
C ARG A 451 8.82 6.55 21.29
N ALA A 452 8.15 7.55 20.73
CA ALA A 452 7.72 8.71 21.49
C ALA A 452 6.65 8.36 22.54
N TYR A 453 5.80 7.37 22.25
CA TYR A 453 4.69 6.95 23.10
C TYR A 453 5.12 5.98 24.21
N VAL A 454 6.09 5.11 23.93
CA VAL A 454 6.61 4.10 24.90
C VAL A 454 7.85 4.56 25.67
N GLN A 455 8.29 5.80 25.44
CA GLN A 455 9.35 6.47 26.20
C GLN A 455 8.87 7.78 26.83
N ALA A 456 7.60 8.14 26.65
CA ALA A 456 7.00 9.29 27.31
C ALA A 456 6.94 9.02 28.82
N GLU A 457 7.50 9.96 29.59
CA GLU A 457 7.38 9.99 31.05
C GLU A 457 6.26 10.97 31.43
N ILE A 458 5.12 10.88 30.74
CA ILE A 458 3.97 11.77 30.95
C ILE A 458 2.91 11.01 31.75
N VAL A 459 2.31 11.68 32.73
CA VAL A 459 1.16 11.17 33.47
C VAL A 459 0.01 12.14 33.26
N PHE A 460 -0.99 11.73 32.49
CA PHE A 460 -2.16 12.56 32.21
C PHE A 460 -3.09 12.60 33.44
N GLU A 461 -3.29 13.78 34.01
CA GLU A 461 -4.24 14.00 35.10
C GLU A 461 -5.68 14.00 34.58
N ASP A 462 -6.63 13.53 35.38
CA ASP A 462 -8.04 13.30 35.00
C ASP A 462 -9.05 13.90 36.00
N THR A 463 -8.64 14.93 36.76
CA THR A 463 -9.46 15.60 37.80
C THR A 463 -10.83 16.10 37.30
N ASN A 464 -10.87 16.90 36.23
CA ASN A 464 -12.08 17.40 35.58
C ASN A 464 -12.89 16.25 34.96
N THR A 465 -12.21 15.27 34.34
CA THR A 465 -12.88 14.09 33.76
C THR A 465 -13.59 13.27 34.82
N ARG A 466 -12.96 13.05 35.98
CA ARG A 466 -13.58 12.38 37.14
C ARG A 466 -14.73 13.18 37.73
N ALA A 467 -14.60 14.51 37.80
CA ALA A 467 -15.69 15.38 38.23
C ALA A 467 -16.89 15.31 37.26
N LEU A 468 -16.64 15.24 35.96
CA LEU A 468 -17.66 15.03 34.93
C LEU A 468 -18.33 13.65 35.11
N HIS A 469 -17.56 12.58 35.30
CA HIS A 469 -18.10 11.25 35.57
C HIS A 469 -18.99 11.22 36.82
N ALA A 470 -18.51 11.80 37.93
CA ALA A 470 -19.24 11.83 39.20
C ALA A 470 -20.57 12.59 39.08
N SER A 471 -20.73 13.46 38.08
CA SER A 471 -21.96 14.19 37.85
C SER A 471 -23.07 13.41 37.16
N ILE A 472 -22.73 12.25 36.58
CA ILE A 472 -23.72 11.35 35.98
C ILE A 472 -24.55 10.72 37.11
N PRO A 473 -25.88 10.62 36.97
CA PRO A 473 -26.74 9.94 37.94
C PRO A 473 -26.28 8.49 38.17
N GLU A 474 -26.30 8.05 39.41
CA GLU A 474 -25.72 6.76 39.82
C GLU A 474 -26.36 5.57 39.08
N GLU A 475 -27.65 5.66 38.76
CA GLU A 475 -28.38 4.62 38.03
C GLU A 475 -27.90 4.48 36.57
N LEU A 476 -27.33 5.54 36.00
CA LEU A 476 -26.83 5.56 34.63
C LEU A 476 -25.33 5.27 34.54
N ARG A 477 -24.57 5.36 35.63
CA ARG A 477 -23.09 5.21 35.60
C ARG A 477 -22.63 3.83 35.13
N ALA A 478 -23.40 2.77 35.35
CA ALA A 478 -23.03 1.43 34.90
C ALA A 478 -22.97 1.31 33.37
N ASP A 479 -23.77 2.09 32.65
CA ASP A 479 -23.88 2.05 31.18
C ASP A 479 -23.24 3.29 30.53
N ARG A 480 -23.50 4.48 31.09
CA ARG A 480 -23.06 5.78 30.60
C ARG A 480 -21.85 6.34 31.35
N GLY A 481 -21.31 5.61 32.31
CA GLY A 481 -20.09 6.01 33.02
C GLY A 481 -18.82 5.77 32.20
N PHE A 482 -17.71 6.23 32.76
CA PHE A 482 -16.38 6.13 32.16
C PHE A 482 -15.31 6.14 33.26
N ASP A 483 -15.59 5.41 34.35
CA ASP A 483 -14.67 5.26 35.47
C ASP A 483 -13.49 4.35 35.08
N VAL A 484 -12.36 4.98 34.78
CA VAL A 484 -11.13 4.26 34.41
C VAL A 484 -10.60 3.36 35.53
N THR A 485 -10.96 3.61 36.79
CA THR A 485 -10.52 2.79 37.94
C THR A 485 -11.23 1.44 38.02
N ALA A 486 -12.36 1.29 37.32
CA ALA A 486 -13.09 0.03 37.22
C ALA A 486 -12.49 -0.93 36.17
N ILE A 487 -11.53 -0.48 35.37
CA ILE A 487 -10.91 -1.31 34.32
C ILE A 487 -9.93 -2.29 34.95
N ASP A 488 -10.26 -3.59 34.90
CA ASP A 488 -9.30 -4.66 35.12
C ASP A 488 -8.49 -4.87 33.83
N TRP A 489 -7.24 -4.40 33.82
CA TRP A 489 -6.36 -4.48 32.65
C TRP A 489 -6.08 -5.91 32.19
N GLU A 490 -5.98 -6.85 33.13
CA GLU A 490 -5.73 -8.24 32.80
C GLU A 490 -6.96 -8.86 32.13
N ASP A 491 -8.15 -8.68 32.69
CA ASP A 491 -9.40 -9.14 32.10
C ASP A 491 -9.63 -8.52 30.72
N TYR A 492 -9.51 -7.19 30.62
CA TYR A 492 -9.72 -6.46 29.38
C TYR A 492 -8.76 -6.91 28.27
N LEU A 493 -7.46 -7.07 28.56
CA LEU A 493 -6.50 -7.50 27.55
C LEU A 493 -6.68 -8.98 27.17
N GLN A 494 -6.86 -9.87 28.14
CA GLN A 494 -6.93 -11.32 27.89
C GLN A 494 -8.26 -11.75 27.26
N ARG A 495 -9.38 -11.15 27.67
CA ARG A 495 -10.73 -11.63 27.32
C ARG A 495 -11.45 -10.73 26.31
N VAL A 496 -11.07 -9.46 26.19
CA VAL A 496 -11.77 -8.49 25.33
C VAL A 496 -10.92 -8.07 24.13
N HIS A 497 -9.81 -7.38 24.37
CA HIS A 497 -9.08 -6.67 23.32
C HIS A 497 -8.24 -7.60 22.41
N ILE A 498 -7.31 -8.39 22.98
CA ILE A 498 -6.41 -9.24 22.18
C ILE A 498 -7.16 -10.31 21.37
N PRO A 499 -8.20 -10.99 21.93
CA PRO A 499 -9.05 -11.89 21.15
C PRO A 499 -9.70 -11.21 19.93
N ALA A 500 -10.27 -10.01 20.12
CA ALA A 500 -10.98 -9.28 19.07
C ALA A 500 -10.07 -8.93 17.88
N ILE A 501 -8.86 -8.41 18.14
CA ILE A 501 -7.91 -8.05 17.06
C ILE A 501 -7.35 -9.29 16.35
N THR A 502 -7.24 -10.42 17.06
CA THR A 502 -6.81 -11.70 16.50
C THR A 502 -7.88 -12.30 15.58
N GLU A 503 -9.17 -12.22 15.97
CA GLU A 503 -10.29 -12.63 15.13
C GLU A 503 -10.41 -11.77 13.87
N LEU A 504 -10.29 -10.44 14.03
CA LEU A 504 -10.31 -9.48 12.94
C LEU A 504 -9.22 -9.82 11.90
N THR A 505 -8.00 -10.14 12.35
CA THR A 505 -6.90 -10.60 11.48
C THR A 505 -7.27 -11.87 10.69
N ARG A 506 -7.85 -12.89 11.34
CA ARG A 506 -8.26 -14.14 10.68
C ARG A 506 -9.36 -13.91 9.63
N ALA A 507 -10.29 -12.98 9.89
CA ALA A 507 -11.32 -12.61 8.93
C ALA A 507 -10.74 -11.95 7.67
N PHE A 508 -9.73 -11.08 7.80
CA PHE A 508 -9.05 -10.46 6.66
C PHE A 508 -8.28 -11.47 5.80
N SER A 509 -7.55 -12.40 6.41
CA SER A 509 -6.79 -13.42 5.67
C SER A 509 -7.69 -14.34 4.82
N ARG A 510 -8.89 -14.69 5.32
CA ARG A 510 -9.87 -15.52 4.58
C ARG A 510 -10.41 -14.84 3.31
N ARG A 511 -10.56 -13.51 3.32
CA ARG A 511 -11.03 -12.75 2.14
C ARG A 511 -9.99 -12.65 1.02
N GLY A 512 -8.70 -12.63 1.35
CA GLY A 512 -7.61 -12.52 0.36
C GLY A 512 -7.26 -13.82 -0.37
N GLY A 513 -7.64 -14.99 0.16
CA GLY A 513 -7.31 -16.30 -0.41
C GLY A 513 -8.17 -16.72 -1.62
N ALA A 514 -9.30 -16.06 -1.86
CA ALA A 514 -10.27 -16.48 -2.89
C ALA A 514 -9.86 -16.10 -4.33
N THR A 515 -8.86 -15.24 -4.53
CA THR A 515 -8.47 -14.73 -5.86
C THR A 515 -7.28 -15.45 -6.51
N GLY A 516 -6.74 -16.50 -5.88
CA GLY A 516 -5.42 -17.07 -6.22
C GLY A 516 -5.38 -18.36 -7.04
N ARG A 517 -6.51 -18.88 -7.52
CA ARG A 517 -6.55 -20.15 -8.29
C ARG A 517 -7.25 -19.96 -9.63
N ALA A 518 -6.54 -19.38 -10.60
CA ALA A 518 -6.89 -19.49 -12.01
C ALA A 518 -5.87 -20.42 -12.68
N SER A 519 -6.16 -21.71 -12.75
CA SER A 519 -5.45 -22.65 -13.62
C SER A 519 -6.44 -23.31 -14.58
N ALA A 520 -6.09 -23.34 -15.87
CA ALA A 520 -6.65 -24.19 -16.91
C ALA A 520 -8.14 -23.99 -17.27
N LEU A 521 -8.55 -22.75 -17.58
CA LEU A 521 -9.73 -22.55 -18.43
C LEU A 521 -9.32 -22.72 -19.91
N ALA A 522 -10.22 -23.30 -20.71
CA ALA A 522 -10.06 -23.41 -22.17
C ALA A 522 -9.94 -22.01 -22.79
N LEU A 523 -9.14 -21.87 -23.86
CA LEU A 523 -8.99 -20.60 -24.57
C LEU A 523 -10.32 -20.23 -25.25
N PRO A 524 -10.76 -18.96 -25.19
CA PRO A 524 -12.00 -18.55 -25.83
C PRO A 524 -11.88 -18.59 -27.36
N GLU A 525 -12.85 -19.16 -28.07
CA GLU A 525 -12.84 -19.17 -29.54
C GLU A 525 -13.17 -17.78 -30.10
N ARG A 526 -12.16 -17.07 -30.61
CA ARG A 526 -12.25 -15.69 -31.12
C ARG A 526 -11.22 -15.41 -32.21
N THR A 527 -11.59 -14.63 -33.23
CA THR A 527 -10.72 -14.26 -34.36
C THR A 527 -10.05 -12.91 -34.21
N ASP A 528 -10.49 -12.09 -33.26
CA ASP A 528 -9.94 -10.76 -32.96
C ASP A 528 -8.82 -10.80 -31.90
N VAL A 529 -8.27 -11.99 -31.62
CA VAL A 529 -7.25 -12.21 -30.60
C VAL A 529 -5.90 -12.52 -31.25
N VAL A 530 -4.82 -11.94 -30.70
CA VAL A 530 -3.44 -12.30 -31.06
C VAL A 530 -2.71 -13.01 -29.92
N ALA A 531 -1.94 -14.03 -30.26
CA ALA A 531 -1.00 -14.69 -29.37
C ALA A 531 0.43 -14.43 -29.86
N VAL A 532 1.18 -13.63 -29.10
CA VAL A 532 2.53 -13.19 -29.44
C VAL A 532 3.55 -13.99 -28.66
N PHE A 533 4.52 -14.59 -29.35
CA PHE A 533 5.59 -15.40 -28.77
C PHE A 533 6.95 -14.77 -29.03
N ASP A 534 7.79 -14.69 -28.01
CA ASP A 534 9.23 -14.52 -28.21
C ASP A 534 9.88 -15.84 -28.68
N LEU A 535 10.99 -15.74 -29.41
CA LEU A 535 11.70 -16.92 -29.91
C LEU A 535 12.70 -17.48 -28.90
N GLU A 536 13.57 -16.62 -28.36
CA GLU A 536 14.73 -17.01 -27.58
C GLU A 536 14.31 -17.37 -26.15
N GLY A 537 14.64 -18.56 -25.65
CA GLY A 537 14.30 -18.97 -24.28
C GLY A 537 12.81 -19.27 -24.03
N THR A 538 11.92 -18.79 -24.92
CA THR A 538 10.47 -19.04 -24.89
C THR A 538 10.09 -20.20 -25.82
N VAL A 539 10.18 -20.06 -27.14
CA VAL A 539 9.83 -21.13 -28.10
C VAL A 539 11.00 -22.11 -28.32
N VAL A 540 12.24 -21.59 -28.31
CA VAL A 540 13.46 -22.39 -28.51
C VAL A 540 14.41 -22.18 -27.34
N ASP A 541 14.95 -23.27 -26.78
CA ASP A 541 16.00 -23.25 -25.74
C ASP A 541 17.38 -22.89 -26.35
N LEU A 542 17.45 -21.75 -27.02
CA LEU A 542 18.67 -21.14 -27.59
C LEU A 542 18.56 -19.61 -27.48
N ASN A 543 19.60 -18.98 -26.95
CA ASN A 543 19.76 -17.53 -27.03
C ASN A 543 20.59 -17.13 -28.27
N LEU A 544 20.66 -15.83 -28.58
CA LEU A 544 21.42 -15.27 -29.72
C LEU A 544 22.86 -15.81 -29.82
N VAL A 545 23.57 -15.95 -28.69
CA VAL A 545 24.93 -16.48 -28.65
C VAL A 545 24.97 -17.95 -29.05
N GLY A 546 24.06 -18.75 -28.49
CA GLY A 546 23.89 -20.16 -28.82
C GLY A 546 23.57 -20.36 -30.31
N GLN A 547 22.66 -19.57 -30.87
CA GLN A 547 22.32 -19.61 -32.30
C GLN A 547 23.55 -19.34 -33.17
N TYR A 548 24.32 -18.27 -32.89
CA TYR A 548 25.54 -17.94 -33.63
C TYR A 548 26.60 -19.05 -33.58
N LEU A 549 26.86 -19.61 -32.39
CA LEU A 549 27.82 -20.69 -32.23
C LEU A 549 27.40 -21.95 -33.02
N ARG A 550 26.10 -22.22 -33.13
CA ARG A 550 25.56 -23.33 -33.92
C ARG A 550 25.65 -23.08 -35.42
N VAL A 551 25.35 -21.87 -35.89
CA VAL A 551 25.58 -21.48 -37.30
C VAL A 551 27.05 -21.66 -37.67
N ARG A 552 27.98 -21.27 -36.78
CA ARG A 552 29.42 -21.46 -36.99
C ARG A 552 29.82 -22.94 -37.05
N ALA A 553 29.34 -23.75 -36.11
CA ALA A 553 29.63 -25.19 -36.07
C ALA A 553 29.09 -25.94 -37.29
N ALA A 554 27.86 -25.63 -37.72
CA ALA A 554 27.19 -26.28 -38.85
C ALA A 554 27.77 -25.86 -40.21
N GLY A 555 28.27 -24.63 -40.34
CA GLY A 555 28.65 -24.05 -41.65
C GLY A 555 30.14 -23.94 -41.96
N PHE A 556 31.01 -24.08 -40.96
CA PHE A 556 32.45 -23.85 -41.09
C PHE A 556 33.31 -25.01 -40.55
N GLY A 557 32.67 -26.09 -40.09
CA GLY A 557 33.33 -27.25 -39.52
C GLY A 557 33.79 -27.03 -38.07
N TRP A 558 34.08 -28.12 -37.36
CA TRP A 558 34.50 -28.10 -35.95
C TRP A 558 35.81 -27.31 -35.73
N THR A 559 36.68 -27.23 -36.74
CA THR A 559 37.98 -26.54 -36.70
C THR A 559 37.86 -25.01 -36.64
N ALA A 560 36.75 -24.42 -37.09
CA ALA A 560 36.51 -22.96 -37.03
C ALA A 560 35.84 -22.50 -35.72
N TRP A 561 35.37 -23.44 -34.88
CA TRP A 561 34.65 -23.16 -33.64
C TRP A 561 35.51 -22.49 -32.55
N PRO A 562 36.78 -22.89 -32.29
CA PRO A 562 37.62 -22.25 -31.27
C PRO A 562 37.87 -20.76 -31.54
N VAL A 563 38.08 -20.37 -32.80
CA VAL A 563 38.29 -18.97 -33.19
C VAL A 563 37.01 -18.15 -33.02
N ALA A 564 35.85 -18.72 -33.36
CA ALA A 564 34.56 -18.06 -33.14
C ALA A 564 34.27 -17.85 -31.65
N LEU A 565 34.56 -18.86 -30.81
CA LEU A 565 34.42 -18.77 -29.36
C LEU A 565 35.39 -17.73 -28.77
N ALA A 566 36.66 -17.73 -29.18
CA ALA A 566 37.66 -16.76 -28.74
C ALA A 566 37.26 -15.31 -29.08
N ARG A 567 36.66 -15.07 -30.25
CA ARG A 567 36.13 -13.75 -30.63
C ARG A 567 34.97 -13.30 -29.75
N VAL A 568 34.04 -14.20 -29.42
CA VAL A 568 32.91 -13.90 -28.53
C VAL A 568 33.41 -13.62 -27.11
N VAL A 569 34.31 -14.47 -26.59
CA VAL A 569 34.91 -14.31 -25.25
C VAL A 569 35.73 -13.02 -25.16
N GLY A 570 36.53 -12.70 -26.18
CA GLY A 570 37.35 -11.48 -26.22
C GLY A 570 36.53 -10.17 -26.21
N ARG A 571 35.26 -10.20 -26.64
CA ARG A 571 34.34 -9.05 -26.61
C ARG A 571 33.27 -9.14 -25.51
N LEU A 572 33.34 -10.16 -24.65
CA LEU A 572 32.36 -10.41 -23.59
C LEU A 572 32.15 -9.20 -22.66
N PRO A 573 33.17 -8.44 -22.23
CA PRO A 573 32.94 -7.25 -21.40
C PRO A 573 32.09 -6.19 -22.10
N ALA A 574 32.33 -5.96 -23.40
CA ALA A 574 31.56 -5.01 -24.20
C ALA A 574 30.11 -5.47 -24.39
N TYR A 575 29.89 -6.77 -24.60
CA TYR A 575 28.54 -7.34 -24.70
C TYR A 575 27.76 -7.23 -23.39
N LEU A 576 28.38 -7.56 -22.25
CA LEU A 576 27.75 -7.42 -20.94
C LEU A 576 27.46 -5.97 -20.58
N HIS A 577 28.33 -5.03 -20.97
CA HIS A 577 28.10 -3.60 -20.76
C HIS A 577 26.91 -3.10 -21.60
N ALA A 578 26.88 -3.44 -22.89
CA ALA A 578 25.79 -3.08 -23.78
C ALA A 578 24.46 -3.72 -23.35
N GLU A 579 24.45 -5.01 -23.01
CA GLU A 579 23.24 -5.72 -22.58
C GLU A 579 22.65 -5.12 -21.29
N ARG A 580 23.48 -4.60 -20.38
CA ARG A 580 23.01 -3.90 -19.18
C ARG A 580 22.39 -2.54 -19.49
N ARG A 581 22.85 -1.86 -20.54
CA ARG A 581 22.43 -0.51 -20.89
C ARG A 581 21.20 -0.51 -21.80
N ASP A 582 21.25 -1.26 -22.89
CA ASP A 582 20.23 -1.33 -23.94
C ASP A 582 20.33 -2.66 -24.71
N ARG A 583 19.25 -3.43 -24.76
CA ARG A 583 19.19 -4.72 -25.47
C ARG A 583 19.43 -4.56 -26.98
N SER A 584 18.98 -3.46 -27.57
CA SER A 584 19.18 -3.12 -28.99
C SER A 584 20.65 -2.87 -29.29
N GLU A 585 21.38 -2.23 -28.38
CA GLU A 585 22.82 -1.99 -28.51
C GLU A 585 23.60 -3.32 -28.48
N PHE A 586 23.24 -4.21 -27.56
CA PHE A 586 23.80 -5.56 -27.51
C PHE A 586 23.57 -6.32 -28.82
N ILE A 587 22.35 -6.33 -29.35
CA ILE A 587 22.03 -7.02 -30.62
C ILE A 587 22.85 -6.44 -31.77
N ARG A 588 22.91 -5.11 -31.91
CA ARG A 588 23.71 -4.45 -32.95
C ARG A 588 25.19 -4.82 -32.84
N LEU A 589 25.75 -4.85 -31.64
CA LEU A 589 27.15 -5.24 -31.41
C LEU A 589 27.39 -6.72 -31.67
N PHE A 590 26.43 -7.58 -31.33
CA PHE A 590 26.53 -9.02 -31.47
C PHE A 590 26.39 -9.47 -32.93
N LEU A 591 25.47 -8.87 -33.68
CA LEU A 591 25.23 -9.22 -35.09
C LEU A 591 26.38 -8.82 -36.03
N ARG A 592 27.29 -7.93 -35.60
CA ARG A 592 28.55 -7.66 -36.31
C ARG A 592 29.41 -8.91 -36.53
N ASN A 593 29.20 -9.98 -35.75
CA ASN A 593 29.90 -11.25 -35.93
C ASN A 593 29.53 -12.01 -37.21
N TYR A 594 28.44 -11.61 -37.88
CA TYR A 594 28.02 -12.14 -39.18
C TYR A 594 28.64 -11.38 -40.37
N ALA A 595 29.40 -10.30 -40.13
CA ALA A 595 30.07 -9.56 -41.18
C ALA A 595 30.98 -10.47 -42.02
N GLY A 596 30.88 -10.36 -43.34
CA GLY A 596 31.67 -11.12 -44.30
C GLY A 596 31.11 -12.52 -44.62
N ILE A 597 29.98 -12.93 -44.06
CA ILE A 597 29.27 -14.16 -44.46
C ILE A 597 28.41 -13.84 -45.69
N THR A 598 28.48 -14.66 -46.74
CA THR A 598 27.58 -14.52 -47.89
C THR A 598 26.19 -15.02 -47.56
N ARG A 599 25.15 -14.31 -48.03
CA ARG A 599 23.74 -14.67 -47.77
C ARG A 599 23.42 -16.11 -48.19
N ARG A 600 23.79 -16.48 -49.42
CA ARG A 600 23.65 -17.85 -49.96
C ARG A 600 24.31 -18.93 -49.11
N ARG A 601 25.38 -18.59 -48.38
CA ARG A 601 26.02 -19.54 -47.46
C ARG A 601 25.22 -19.66 -46.17
N LEU A 602 24.73 -18.55 -45.61
CA LEU A 602 23.86 -18.58 -44.43
C LEU A 602 22.58 -19.38 -44.70
N GLU A 603 21.92 -19.16 -45.84
CA GLU A 603 20.74 -19.92 -46.29
C GLU A 603 21.03 -21.43 -46.35
N ARG A 604 22.16 -21.85 -46.94
CA ARG A 604 22.56 -23.28 -46.95
C ARG A 604 22.81 -23.85 -45.56
N ILE A 605 23.36 -23.06 -44.64
CA ILE A 605 23.60 -23.52 -43.26
C ILE A 605 22.27 -23.72 -42.54
N VAL A 606 21.34 -22.78 -42.72
CA VAL A 606 19.98 -22.83 -42.16
C VAL A 606 19.23 -24.06 -42.71
N ALA A 607 19.18 -24.22 -44.03
CA ALA A 607 18.51 -25.33 -44.71
C ALA A 607 19.12 -26.71 -44.39
N GLY A 608 20.38 -26.75 -43.93
CA GLY A 608 21.08 -27.96 -43.50
C GLY A 608 20.98 -28.24 -42.00
N GLY A 609 22.14 -28.45 -41.37
CA GLY A 609 22.22 -28.94 -39.98
C GLY A 609 21.67 -28.00 -38.89
N TYR A 610 21.45 -26.73 -39.20
CA TYR A 610 20.85 -25.80 -38.24
C TYR A 610 19.35 -26.03 -38.04
N THR A 611 18.60 -26.36 -39.10
CA THR A 611 17.16 -26.69 -39.01
C THR A 611 16.90 -27.83 -38.03
N GLU A 612 17.68 -28.91 -38.11
CA GLU A 612 17.56 -30.05 -37.19
C GLU A 612 17.88 -29.66 -35.73
N THR A 613 18.84 -28.74 -35.54
CA THR A 613 19.19 -28.21 -34.21
C THR A 613 18.04 -27.41 -33.61
N VAL A 614 17.42 -26.51 -34.40
CA VAL A 614 16.26 -25.72 -33.95
C VAL A 614 15.12 -26.64 -33.58
N ARG A 615 14.76 -27.61 -34.44
CA ARG A 615 13.69 -28.59 -34.17
C ARG A 615 13.88 -29.38 -32.89
N ARG A 616 15.13 -29.77 -32.57
CA ARG A 616 15.45 -30.48 -31.32
C ARG A 616 15.41 -29.59 -30.08
N ARG A 617 15.55 -28.28 -30.24
CA ARG A 617 15.58 -27.30 -29.15
C ARG A 617 14.26 -26.55 -28.99
N THR A 618 13.32 -26.72 -29.91
CA THR A 618 11.95 -26.22 -29.77
C THR A 618 11.24 -26.92 -28.62
N ASP A 619 10.67 -26.14 -27.72
CA ASP A 619 9.98 -26.62 -26.53
C ASP A 619 8.63 -27.25 -26.90
N ARG A 620 8.31 -28.39 -26.29
CA ARG A 620 7.06 -29.11 -26.55
C ARG A 620 5.83 -28.36 -26.03
N SER A 621 5.92 -27.75 -24.84
CA SER A 621 4.84 -26.96 -24.26
C SER A 621 4.56 -25.71 -25.11
N ALA A 622 5.59 -25.12 -25.71
CA ALA A 622 5.43 -24.03 -26.67
C ALA A 622 4.60 -24.47 -27.89
N LEU A 623 4.92 -25.63 -28.48
CA LEU A 623 4.21 -26.18 -29.64
C LEU A 623 2.74 -26.50 -29.32
N GLU A 624 2.48 -27.10 -28.16
CA GLU A 624 1.13 -27.40 -27.70
C GLU A 624 0.33 -26.11 -27.50
N ARG A 625 0.94 -25.09 -26.88
CA ARG A 625 0.28 -23.79 -26.67
C ARG A 625 -0.01 -23.06 -27.97
N ILE A 626 0.93 -23.04 -28.91
CA ILE A 626 0.74 -22.44 -30.25
C ILE A 626 -0.44 -23.12 -30.95
N ARG A 627 -0.51 -24.45 -30.92
CA ARG A 627 -1.63 -25.20 -31.52
C ARG A 627 -2.96 -24.84 -30.88
N SER A 628 -3.05 -24.80 -29.55
CA SER A 628 -4.29 -24.44 -28.86
C SER A 628 -4.78 -23.03 -29.24
N HIS A 629 -3.87 -22.07 -29.46
CA HIS A 629 -4.26 -20.75 -29.94
C HIS A 629 -4.79 -20.78 -31.38
N ARG A 630 -4.15 -21.54 -32.27
CA ARG A 630 -4.63 -21.70 -33.66
C ARG A 630 -5.99 -22.41 -33.70
N GLU A 631 -6.18 -23.44 -32.88
CA GLU A 631 -7.44 -24.17 -32.75
C GLU A 631 -8.56 -23.26 -32.22
N ALA A 632 -8.25 -22.32 -31.32
CA ALA A 632 -9.18 -21.30 -30.83
C ALA A 632 -9.44 -20.15 -31.83
N GLY A 633 -8.86 -20.19 -33.04
CA GLY A 633 -9.03 -19.15 -34.05
C GLY A 633 -8.19 -17.88 -33.82
N HIS A 634 -7.29 -17.88 -32.83
CA HIS A 634 -6.42 -16.74 -32.56
C HIS A 634 -5.34 -16.64 -33.62
N ARG A 635 -4.91 -15.41 -33.93
CA ARG A 635 -3.76 -15.16 -34.79
C ARG A 635 -2.46 -15.36 -34.01
N VAL A 636 -1.54 -16.16 -34.53
CA VAL A 636 -0.31 -16.52 -33.80
C VAL A 636 0.91 -15.88 -34.46
N VAL A 637 1.62 -15.05 -33.70
CA VAL A 637 2.75 -14.23 -34.18
C VAL A 637 4.02 -14.58 -33.42
N LEU A 638 5.13 -14.74 -34.15
CA LEU A 638 6.48 -14.83 -33.58
C LEU A 638 7.19 -13.48 -33.70
N VAL A 639 7.77 -12.99 -32.61
CA VAL A 639 8.59 -11.77 -32.59
C VAL A 639 9.98 -12.10 -32.06
N THR A 640 11.04 -11.81 -32.82
CA THR A 640 12.43 -12.12 -32.43
C THR A 640 13.39 -10.98 -32.74
N GLY A 641 14.37 -10.79 -31.86
CA GLY A 641 15.52 -9.91 -32.11
C GLY A 641 16.61 -10.55 -32.98
N SER A 642 16.44 -11.81 -33.38
CA SER A 642 17.38 -12.57 -34.21
C SER A 642 17.20 -12.28 -35.71
N ILE A 643 18.13 -12.78 -36.51
CA ILE A 643 18.10 -12.68 -37.98
C ILE A 643 16.94 -13.54 -38.49
N GLY A 644 16.07 -12.99 -39.35
CA GLY A 644 14.89 -13.69 -39.88
C GLY A 644 15.20 -15.06 -40.51
N LEU A 645 16.32 -15.18 -41.22
CA LEU A 645 16.79 -16.46 -41.76
C LEU A 645 16.96 -17.56 -40.69
N LEU A 646 17.26 -17.21 -39.44
CA LEU A 646 17.41 -18.19 -38.36
C LEU A 646 16.06 -18.67 -37.79
N ALA A 647 14.98 -17.91 -38.01
CA ALA A 647 13.62 -18.29 -37.63
C ALA A 647 12.89 -19.09 -38.73
N GLU A 648 13.43 -19.12 -39.95
CA GLU A 648 12.89 -19.82 -41.12
C GLU A 648 12.40 -21.26 -40.83
N PRO A 649 13.10 -22.10 -40.03
CA PRO A 649 12.65 -23.45 -39.71
C PRO A 649 11.30 -23.55 -38.97
N LEU A 650 10.83 -22.44 -38.38
CA LEU A 650 9.62 -22.35 -37.56
C LEU A 650 8.52 -21.50 -38.21
N VAL A 651 8.77 -20.85 -39.35
CA VAL A 651 7.81 -19.94 -39.99
C VAL A 651 6.46 -20.60 -40.21
N GLY A 652 6.43 -21.88 -40.60
CA GLY A 652 5.18 -22.63 -40.81
C GLY A 652 4.30 -22.87 -39.57
N LEU A 653 4.76 -22.50 -38.36
CA LEU A 653 3.97 -22.60 -37.13
C LEU A 653 3.19 -21.31 -36.82
N PHE A 654 3.61 -20.19 -37.40
CA PHE A 654 3.10 -18.85 -37.12
C PHE A 654 2.42 -18.28 -38.35
N ASP A 655 1.41 -17.44 -38.14
CA ASP A 655 0.77 -16.71 -39.23
C ASP A 655 1.63 -15.52 -39.68
N GLU A 656 2.49 -15.03 -38.78
CA GLU A 656 3.44 -13.95 -39.07
C GLU A 656 4.71 -14.10 -38.23
N VAL A 657 5.87 -13.81 -38.85
CA VAL A 657 7.17 -13.79 -38.18
C VAL A 657 7.80 -12.42 -38.35
N VAL A 658 8.05 -11.77 -37.22
CA VAL A 658 8.68 -10.45 -37.11
C VAL A 658 10.10 -10.64 -36.61
N ALA A 659 11.08 -10.43 -37.48
CA ALA A 659 12.48 -10.66 -37.17
C ALA A 659 13.37 -9.52 -37.68
N SER A 660 14.63 -9.53 -37.25
CA SER A 660 15.62 -8.54 -37.73
C SER A 660 16.17 -8.93 -39.10
N GLU A 661 16.34 -7.94 -39.98
CA GLU A 661 16.94 -8.11 -41.30
C GLU A 661 18.36 -7.55 -41.33
N MET A 662 19.30 -8.34 -41.86
CA MET A 662 20.70 -7.93 -41.99
C MET A 662 20.90 -7.13 -43.29
N HIS A 663 21.67 -6.04 -43.21
CA HIS A 663 22.05 -5.27 -44.39
C HIS A 663 23.05 -6.06 -45.24
N GLU A 664 22.79 -6.08 -46.55
CA GLU A 664 23.52 -6.85 -47.55
C GLU A 664 24.19 -5.90 -48.57
N ARG A 665 25.43 -6.20 -48.94
CA ARG A 665 26.13 -5.54 -50.06
C ARG A 665 26.80 -6.62 -50.92
N ASP A 666 26.49 -6.64 -52.21
CA ASP A 666 27.05 -7.58 -53.20
C ASP A 666 26.98 -9.05 -52.75
N GLY A 667 25.84 -9.50 -52.21
CA GLY A 667 25.69 -10.89 -51.75
C GLY A 667 26.26 -11.19 -50.35
N THR A 668 26.85 -10.19 -49.69
CA THR A 668 27.61 -10.34 -48.44
C THR A 668 27.03 -9.50 -47.30
N LEU A 669 26.88 -10.11 -46.13
CA LEU A 669 26.38 -9.43 -44.93
C LEU A 669 27.44 -8.44 -44.42
N THR A 670 27.03 -7.19 -44.21
CA THR A 670 27.94 -6.12 -43.74
C THR A 670 28.16 -6.14 -42.23
N GLY A 671 27.32 -6.88 -41.49
CA GLY A 671 27.29 -6.88 -40.02
C GLY A 671 26.42 -5.77 -39.41
N TYR A 672 25.79 -4.95 -40.23
CA TYR A 672 24.75 -3.99 -39.83
C TYR A 672 23.37 -4.55 -40.13
N LEU A 673 22.35 -3.97 -39.49
CA LEU A 673 20.94 -4.28 -39.76
C LEU A 673 20.40 -3.35 -40.84
N GLU A 674 19.49 -3.83 -41.67
CA GLU A 674 18.80 -3.04 -42.70
C GLU A 674 17.89 -1.98 -42.08
N ARG A 675 17.27 -2.33 -40.95
CA ARG A 675 16.39 -1.46 -40.15
C ARG A 675 16.71 -1.61 -38.66
N PRO A 676 16.31 -0.66 -37.80
CA PRO A 676 16.42 -0.85 -36.35
C PRO A 676 15.79 -2.18 -35.89
N PRO A 677 16.40 -2.91 -34.95
CA PRO A 677 15.87 -4.18 -34.47
C PRO A 677 14.57 -3.97 -33.68
N ILE A 678 13.61 -4.90 -33.83
CA ILE A 678 12.33 -4.87 -33.12
C ILE A 678 12.50 -5.56 -31.75
N VAL A 679 13.02 -4.80 -30.79
CA VAL A 679 13.26 -5.25 -29.40
C VAL A 679 12.84 -4.20 -28.37
N GLY A 680 12.53 -4.64 -27.15
CA GLY A 680 12.07 -3.76 -26.07
C GLY A 680 10.84 -2.95 -26.48
N GLU A 681 10.89 -1.63 -26.24
CA GLU A 681 9.84 -0.66 -26.64
C GLU A 681 9.42 -0.74 -28.11
N ALA A 682 10.33 -1.08 -29.03
CA ALA A 682 9.98 -1.20 -30.45
C ALA A 682 9.00 -2.35 -30.71
N ARG A 683 9.05 -3.44 -29.92
CA ARG A 683 8.06 -4.53 -29.98
C ARG A 683 6.69 -4.06 -29.53
N ALA A 684 6.65 -3.29 -28.44
CA ALA A 684 5.41 -2.74 -27.90
C ALA A 684 4.74 -1.78 -28.91
N ALA A 685 5.52 -0.88 -29.52
CA ALA A 685 5.03 0.01 -30.56
C ALA A 685 4.56 -0.75 -31.81
N TRP A 686 5.32 -1.76 -32.24
CA TRP A 686 4.94 -2.63 -33.35
C TRP A 686 3.62 -3.36 -33.06
N LEU A 687 3.45 -3.93 -31.86
CA LEU A 687 2.26 -4.70 -31.48
C LEU A 687 1.00 -3.83 -31.46
N ARG A 688 1.08 -2.59 -30.94
CA ARG A 688 -0.06 -1.64 -31.01
C ARG A 688 -0.47 -1.36 -32.45
N ALA A 689 0.50 -0.97 -33.29
CA ALA A 689 0.24 -0.67 -34.69
C ALA A 689 -0.24 -1.91 -35.47
N TYR A 690 0.22 -3.10 -35.09
CA TYR A 690 -0.23 -4.36 -35.65
C TYR A 690 -1.69 -4.66 -35.30
N ALA A 691 -2.05 -4.50 -34.03
CA ALA A 691 -3.41 -4.71 -33.55
C ALA A 691 -4.40 -3.73 -34.20
N GLU A 692 -4.05 -2.45 -34.27
CA GLU A 692 -4.88 -1.43 -34.93
C GLU A 692 -5.12 -1.74 -36.40
N ARG A 693 -4.07 -2.09 -37.16
CA ARG A 693 -4.19 -2.40 -38.60
C ARG A 693 -5.03 -3.64 -38.89
N ASN A 694 -5.08 -4.59 -37.95
CA ASN A 694 -5.76 -5.86 -38.13
C ASN A 694 -7.07 -5.97 -37.32
N GLY A 695 -7.48 -4.91 -36.61
CA GLY A 695 -8.68 -4.90 -35.78
C GLY A 695 -8.64 -5.89 -34.61
N LEU A 696 -7.50 -6.04 -33.94
CA LEU A 696 -7.29 -7.03 -32.88
C LEU A 696 -7.46 -6.41 -31.48
N ASP A 697 -8.12 -7.15 -30.58
CA ASP A 697 -8.35 -6.81 -29.18
C ASP A 697 -7.15 -7.23 -28.32
N LEU A 698 -6.31 -6.26 -27.94
CA LEU A 698 -5.15 -6.53 -27.08
C LEU A 698 -5.56 -6.93 -25.65
N ALA A 699 -6.70 -6.48 -25.14
CA ALA A 699 -7.16 -6.86 -23.80
C ALA A 699 -7.59 -8.34 -23.74
N GLY A 700 -8.05 -8.91 -24.85
CA GLY A 700 -8.28 -10.36 -25.00
C GLY A 700 -7.05 -11.16 -25.44
N SER A 701 -5.92 -10.51 -25.70
CA SER A 701 -4.72 -11.11 -26.31
C SER A 701 -3.73 -11.70 -25.32
N TYR A 702 -2.82 -12.53 -25.85
CA TYR A 702 -1.87 -13.33 -25.09
C TYR A 702 -0.44 -13.01 -25.48
N GLY A 703 0.46 -13.02 -24.50
CA GLY A 703 1.88 -12.75 -24.72
C GLY A 703 2.76 -13.69 -23.93
N TYR A 704 3.79 -14.23 -24.56
CA TYR A 704 4.73 -15.20 -23.98
C TYR A 704 6.17 -14.72 -24.15
N GLY A 705 6.88 -14.47 -23.05
CA GLY A 705 8.28 -14.02 -23.07
C GLY A 705 9.09 -14.47 -21.86
N ASP A 706 10.43 -14.47 -21.98
CA ASP A 706 11.36 -14.98 -20.97
C ASP A 706 12.25 -13.90 -20.33
N SER A 707 12.37 -12.73 -20.96
CA SER A 707 13.32 -11.69 -20.59
C SER A 707 12.65 -10.45 -19.99
N HIS A 708 13.34 -9.78 -19.08
CA HIS A 708 12.87 -8.50 -18.53
C HIS A 708 12.67 -7.40 -19.58
N SER A 709 13.29 -7.53 -20.76
CA SER A 709 13.05 -6.62 -21.89
C SER A 709 11.66 -6.76 -22.50
N ASP A 710 10.95 -7.87 -22.24
CA ASP A 710 9.64 -8.14 -22.84
C ASP A 710 8.47 -7.52 -22.06
N VAL A 711 8.75 -7.04 -20.85
CA VAL A 711 7.79 -6.38 -19.96
C VAL A 711 6.97 -5.32 -20.70
N GLY A 712 7.63 -4.47 -21.49
CA GLY A 712 6.95 -3.34 -22.16
C GLY A 712 5.88 -3.75 -23.18
N TRP A 713 5.98 -4.92 -23.80
CA TRP A 713 4.94 -5.41 -24.74
C TRP A 713 4.01 -6.43 -24.09
N LEU A 714 4.48 -7.19 -23.09
CA LEU A 714 3.62 -8.04 -22.26
C LEU A 714 2.56 -7.22 -21.51
N GLU A 715 2.88 -6.00 -21.09
CA GLU A 715 1.92 -5.09 -20.45
C GLU A 715 0.75 -4.65 -21.36
N LEU A 716 0.89 -4.80 -22.67
CA LEU A 716 -0.15 -4.39 -23.61
C LEU A 716 -1.27 -5.41 -23.75
N VAL A 717 -0.97 -6.67 -23.46
CA VAL A 717 -1.93 -7.76 -23.62
C VAL A 717 -2.62 -8.07 -22.30
N GLY A 718 -3.90 -8.48 -22.33
CA GLY A 718 -4.62 -8.81 -21.10
C GLY A 718 -4.20 -10.13 -20.44
N HIS A 719 -3.54 -11.01 -21.19
CA HIS A 719 -3.02 -12.29 -20.70
C HIS A 719 -1.50 -12.42 -20.91
N PRO A 720 -0.67 -11.72 -20.11
CA PRO A 720 0.79 -11.85 -20.17
C PRO A 720 1.27 -13.10 -19.41
N HIS A 721 2.19 -13.84 -20.02
CA HIS A 721 2.81 -15.05 -19.48
C HIS A 721 4.33 -14.91 -19.44
N ALA A 722 4.88 -15.05 -18.24
CA ALA A 722 6.33 -15.11 -18.03
C ALA A 722 6.79 -16.57 -18.15
N VAL A 723 7.40 -16.91 -19.28
CA VAL A 723 7.82 -18.28 -19.61
C VAL A 723 9.28 -18.47 -19.23
N ASN A 724 9.58 -19.43 -18.36
CA ASN A 724 10.94 -19.72 -17.89
C ASN A 724 11.77 -18.45 -17.54
N PRO A 725 11.19 -17.46 -16.81
CA PRO A 725 11.68 -16.09 -16.84
C PRO A 725 13.05 -15.91 -16.19
N ASP A 726 13.78 -14.91 -16.69
CA ASP A 726 14.99 -14.40 -16.04
C ASP A 726 14.68 -13.83 -14.63
N ALA A 727 15.73 -13.54 -13.86
CA ALA A 727 15.59 -13.05 -12.49
C ALA A 727 14.78 -11.76 -12.35
N ALA A 728 14.79 -10.92 -13.38
CA ALA A 728 14.18 -9.60 -13.39
C ALA A 728 12.73 -9.67 -13.89
N LEU A 729 12.43 -10.44 -14.93
CA LEU A 729 11.05 -10.73 -15.35
C LEU A 729 10.30 -11.53 -14.27
N ALA A 730 10.95 -12.46 -13.57
CA ALA A 730 10.33 -13.18 -12.46
C ALA A 730 9.91 -12.23 -11.31
N ARG A 731 10.69 -11.18 -11.04
CA ARG A 731 10.30 -10.14 -10.07
C ARG A 731 9.09 -9.35 -10.56
N GLU A 732 9.10 -9.00 -11.83
CA GLU A 732 8.04 -8.24 -12.47
C GLU A 732 6.72 -9.03 -12.46
N ALA A 733 6.77 -10.30 -12.83
CA ALA A 733 5.62 -11.19 -12.84
C ALA A 733 5.00 -11.33 -11.45
N VAL A 734 5.81 -11.47 -10.38
CA VAL A 734 5.29 -11.49 -9.00
C VAL A 734 4.66 -10.15 -8.62
N ARG A 735 5.31 -9.02 -8.95
CA ARG A 735 4.79 -7.68 -8.65
C ARG A 735 3.45 -7.41 -9.34
N ARG A 736 3.32 -7.83 -10.60
CA ARG A 736 2.11 -7.64 -11.43
C ARG A 736 1.12 -8.79 -11.37
N ARG A 737 1.40 -9.83 -10.59
CA ARG A 737 0.60 -11.07 -10.48
C ARG A 737 0.39 -11.77 -11.83
N TRP A 738 1.39 -11.73 -12.70
CA TRP A 738 1.36 -12.46 -13.96
C TRP A 738 1.64 -13.96 -13.72
N PRO A 739 0.98 -14.85 -14.49
CA PRO A 739 1.33 -16.26 -14.54
C PRO A 739 2.81 -16.46 -14.87
N VAL A 740 3.44 -17.41 -14.15
CA VAL A 740 4.79 -17.88 -14.45
C VAL A 740 4.68 -19.33 -14.92
N ASP A 741 5.01 -19.56 -16.18
CA ASP A 741 4.96 -20.88 -16.80
C ASP A 741 6.36 -21.53 -16.82
N GLU A 742 6.48 -22.74 -16.26
CA GLU A 742 7.69 -23.55 -16.36
C GLU A 742 7.53 -24.59 -17.48
N TRP A 743 8.06 -24.28 -18.66
CA TRP A 743 8.05 -25.19 -19.81
C TRP A 743 9.26 -26.13 -19.78
N LYS A 744 9.03 -27.41 -20.08
CA LYS A 744 10.06 -28.46 -20.00
C LYS A 744 10.98 -28.42 -21.22
N ARG A 745 12.26 -28.07 -20.98
CA ARG A 745 13.34 -28.12 -21.99
C ARG A 745 13.58 -29.56 -22.48
N GLY A 746 12.88 -29.98 -23.53
CA GLY A 746 12.99 -31.30 -24.18
C GLY A 746 12.59 -31.22 -25.66
N SER A 747 13.05 -32.17 -26.49
CA SER A 747 12.99 -32.03 -27.95
C SER A 747 11.59 -32.22 -28.56
N GLY A 748 11.04 -31.19 -29.19
CA GLY A 748 9.80 -31.24 -29.99
C GLY A 748 9.96 -31.75 -31.44
N ALA A 749 11.12 -32.27 -31.83
CA ALA A 749 11.52 -32.48 -33.23
C ALA A 749 10.50 -33.22 -34.12
N GLY A 750 9.86 -34.29 -33.59
CA GLY A 750 8.84 -35.06 -34.33
C GLY A 750 7.51 -34.33 -34.53
N GLN A 751 7.17 -33.37 -33.67
CA GLN A 751 5.95 -32.57 -33.76
C GLN A 751 6.09 -31.38 -34.72
N VAL A 752 7.28 -30.77 -34.78
CA VAL A 752 7.58 -29.69 -35.76
C VAL A 752 7.51 -30.24 -37.19
N ALA A 753 8.07 -31.43 -37.44
CA ALA A 753 8.01 -32.06 -38.76
C ALA A 753 6.59 -32.32 -39.26
N ARG A 754 5.67 -32.74 -38.37
CA ARG A 754 4.25 -32.96 -38.70
C ARG A 754 3.49 -31.66 -38.94
N ALA A 755 3.75 -30.63 -38.15
CA ALA A 755 3.04 -29.35 -38.26
C ALA A 755 3.43 -28.54 -39.52
N VAL A 756 4.70 -28.63 -39.95
CA VAL A 756 5.17 -27.94 -41.17
C VAL A 756 4.85 -28.73 -42.44
N GLY A 757 4.73 -30.07 -42.35
CA GLY A 757 4.41 -30.93 -43.50
C GLY A 757 2.94 -30.95 -43.94
N SER A 758 2.00 -30.50 -43.09
CA SER A 758 0.56 -30.54 -43.39
C SER A 758 0.05 -29.41 -44.28
N THR A 759 0.89 -28.41 -44.62
CA THR A 759 0.48 -27.24 -45.42
C THR A 759 0.64 -27.43 -46.94
N SER A 760 1.15 -28.59 -47.40
CA SER A 760 1.43 -28.86 -48.82
C SER A 760 0.34 -29.68 -49.54
N ILE A 761 -0.84 -29.90 -48.95
CA ILE A 761 -1.94 -30.63 -49.61
C ILE A 761 -3.25 -29.85 -49.42
N ARG A 762 -3.41 -28.79 -50.23
CA ARG A 762 -4.69 -28.24 -50.68
C ARG A 762 -4.39 -27.29 -51.86
N GLU A 763 -4.00 -27.88 -52.99
CA GLU A 763 -4.24 -27.27 -54.30
C GLU A 763 -5.59 -27.79 -54.79
N GLY A 764 -6.48 -26.84 -55.09
CA GLY A 764 -7.62 -26.95 -55.99
C GLY A 764 -7.64 -25.68 -56.82
#